data_AF-A0A3A5Q591-F1
#
_entry.id   AF-A0A3A5Q591-F1
#
_cell.length_a   1.000
_cell.length_b   1.000
_cell.length_c   1.000
_cell.angle_alpha   90.00
_cell.angle_beta   90.00
_cell.angle_gamma   90.00
#
_symmetry.space_group_name_H-M   'P 1'
#
loop_
_entity.id
_entity.type
_entity.pdbx_description
1 polymer ?
#
loop_
_entity_poly.entity_id
_entity_poly.type
_entity_poly.pdbx_seq_one_letter_code
_entity_poly.pdbx_strand_id
1 'polypeptide(L)'
;MSDLITDFPALLKYWNFDSNIKLDVEKLTITSKKHISWKCPNCSYEWKASVSKSYKQILNHTRICPVCDLGEVLVKGQNSISDRFPNLLGYINFHYENIETIQNEIENLTFTSKRLFHFKCPTCHVGWKDVANTSRLLTTKLNKNVIHVGCNEYKHYVPFYKAYPNLGKIYLPGDYNELEFKKLTLSDNITIPRKWKCDKCDCFFDLSIDKLIARIKRNGFYCTKCEATFDTAIKVNATPLFYTDKHLLDQLVKNHIKKNMIDCLSNIVATWKCIECNGEYECSVVKRHQEGCPYCSGKQMLKGFNTLNETHPYLEKFWINDNKRLFSDYWHKSFDVLNWKCPCCNIQFQCSPVEMISRTNLENSNFETCPNNCDWNTLIFNNDIFHNSPRLRKEWSKKNNIPVHLALSHIETKKYWWNCSICQGEYLCSIPIRREVIDSCPYCNDEQPLKGYNTLADIHPELSSYWSSKNIQKIDEITLSEAKNKKYIWLCDCCNLEFNEKLSIVLDKFSNIKYREFKIICPYCNKKTPKPEESLGYKKPFLKSEWLDNINGDIYNIFSNSNDIIEWICRKCHRNFKAKISNRAEDDECCPYCSNRKLIKGTNDLATTHPHLIKEWSSLNDRQLSCLTNKSTYKAWWKCSVCKGEYQQTVKKKILMKESCCPYCQNNEVLKGFNDLATTHPWLIKEWSTLNDRDSSSIMCNSSYRAWWKCSECSKEYRQTVKKKTLMNISCCPYCQNNKVLKGLNDLATTHEYLLSEWDYLNNILLAKPTDIDEKSNKNVWWICKDDPNHRYKFKINEKIKYEKRNLITCKICKGLRRKQEHFVQFAKIN
;
A
#
# COMPACT_ATOMS: atom_id res chain seq x y z
N MET A 1 29.27 15.39 -13.55
CA MET A 1 28.07 14.52 -13.48
C MET A 1 28.59 13.10 -13.50
N SER A 2 28.23 12.28 -12.51
CA SER A 2 28.73 10.92 -12.44
C SER A 2 27.96 10.03 -13.42
N ASP A 3 28.68 9.23 -14.20
CA ASP A 3 28.15 8.33 -15.24
C ASP A 3 28.03 6.88 -14.74
N LEU A 4 27.99 6.63 -13.43
CA LEU A 4 27.93 5.28 -12.89
C LEU A 4 26.48 4.81 -12.69
N ILE A 5 26.24 3.50 -12.83
CA ILE A 5 24.90 2.92 -12.64
C ILE A 5 24.34 3.22 -11.24
N THR A 6 25.21 3.28 -10.23
CA THR A 6 24.85 3.54 -8.82
C THR A 6 24.22 4.91 -8.60
N ASP A 7 24.46 5.87 -9.50
CA ASP A 7 23.89 7.21 -9.42
C ASP A 7 22.47 7.29 -10.02
N PHE A 8 21.97 6.18 -10.57
CA PHE A 8 20.63 6.09 -11.18
C PHE A 8 19.78 5.03 -10.47
N PRO A 9 19.14 5.36 -9.34
CA PRO A 9 18.34 4.42 -8.54
C PRO A 9 17.22 3.72 -9.33
N ALA A 10 16.64 4.41 -10.32
CA ALA A 10 15.62 3.84 -11.20
C ALA A 10 16.14 2.64 -12.02
N LEU A 11 17.41 2.67 -12.44
CA LEU A 11 18.09 1.59 -13.16
C LEU A 11 18.53 0.49 -12.21
N LEU A 12 19.10 0.86 -11.07
CA LEU A 12 19.57 -0.07 -10.05
C LEU A 12 18.44 -0.94 -9.47
N LYS A 13 17.20 -0.43 -9.45
CA LYS A 13 16.01 -1.18 -9.02
C LYS A 13 15.80 -2.50 -9.77
N TYR A 14 16.24 -2.59 -11.02
CA TYR A 14 16.09 -3.79 -11.86
C TYR A 14 17.33 -4.68 -11.84
N TRP A 15 18.35 -4.38 -11.04
CA TRP A 15 19.58 -5.16 -11.00
C TRP A 15 19.35 -6.55 -10.38
N ASN A 16 19.79 -7.61 -11.07
CA ASN A 16 19.76 -8.97 -10.52
C ASN A 16 21.07 -9.27 -9.75
N PHE A 17 21.04 -9.11 -8.42
CA PHE A 17 22.22 -9.31 -7.57
C PHE A 17 22.75 -10.75 -7.60
N ASP A 18 21.86 -11.74 -7.68
CA ASP A 18 22.24 -13.16 -7.67
C ASP A 18 22.96 -13.54 -8.97
N SER A 19 22.41 -13.11 -10.11
CA SER A 19 22.98 -13.45 -11.43
C SER A 19 24.20 -12.60 -11.82
N ASN A 20 24.38 -11.44 -11.20
CA ASN A 20 25.50 -10.52 -11.49
C ASN A 20 26.59 -10.53 -10.41
N ILE A 21 26.66 -11.55 -9.55
CA ILE A 21 27.56 -11.60 -8.38
C ILE A 21 29.05 -11.36 -8.69
N LYS A 22 29.49 -11.62 -9.92
CA LYS A 22 30.88 -11.43 -10.38
C LYS A 22 31.15 -10.02 -10.93
N LEU A 23 30.18 -9.11 -10.90
CA LEU A 23 30.26 -7.77 -11.46
C LEU A 23 30.28 -6.72 -10.36
N ASP A 24 31.25 -5.81 -10.45
CA ASP A 24 31.36 -4.66 -9.57
C ASP A 24 30.44 -3.52 -10.09
N VAL A 25 29.30 -3.33 -9.43
CA VAL A 25 28.29 -2.35 -9.83
C VAL A 25 28.76 -0.90 -9.65
N GLU A 26 29.69 -0.66 -8.72
CA GLU A 26 30.22 0.69 -8.41
C GLU A 26 31.19 1.20 -9.48
N LYS A 27 31.64 0.33 -10.41
CA LYS A 27 32.57 0.68 -11.50
C LYS A 27 31.93 0.68 -12.89
N LEU A 28 30.66 0.28 -13.00
CA LEU A 28 29.99 0.17 -14.29
C LEU A 28 29.33 1.49 -14.67
N THR A 29 29.67 1.98 -15.87
CA THR A 29 29.07 3.19 -16.41
C THR A 29 27.74 2.94 -17.11
N ILE A 30 26.84 3.92 -17.10
CA ILE A 30 25.55 3.90 -17.80
C ILE A 30 25.69 3.77 -19.32
N THR A 31 26.84 4.15 -19.89
CA THR A 31 27.15 4.02 -21.32
C THR A 31 27.70 2.65 -21.72
N SER A 32 27.92 1.75 -20.74
CA SER A 32 28.50 0.43 -20.99
C SER A 32 27.65 -0.42 -21.95
N LYS A 33 28.31 -1.06 -22.91
CA LYS A 33 27.69 -2.04 -23.82
C LYS A 33 27.64 -3.45 -23.24
N LYS A 34 28.16 -3.66 -22.02
CA LYS A 34 28.19 -4.98 -21.38
C LYS A 34 26.78 -5.48 -21.08
N HIS A 35 26.48 -6.70 -21.51
CA HIS A 35 25.22 -7.39 -21.18
C HIS A 35 25.25 -7.91 -19.75
N ILE A 36 24.19 -7.60 -19.01
CA ILE A 36 24.01 -8.03 -17.63
C ILE A 36 22.60 -8.56 -17.43
N SER A 37 22.39 -9.25 -16.31
CA SER A 37 21.11 -9.83 -15.96
C SER A 37 20.28 -8.83 -15.16
N TRP A 38 19.04 -8.62 -15.57
CA TRP A 38 18.08 -7.75 -14.92
C TRP A 38 16.94 -8.58 -14.37
N LYS A 39 16.28 -8.10 -13.32
CA LYS A 39 15.14 -8.75 -12.66
C LYS A 39 14.07 -7.72 -12.36
N CYS A 40 12.84 -8.03 -12.77
CA CYS A 40 11.71 -7.16 -12.52
C CYS A 40 11.28 -7.25 -11.05
N PRO A 41 11.20 -6.13 -10.31
CA PRO A 41 10.75 -6.16 -8.91
C PRO A 41 9.26 -6.48 -8.76
N ASN A 42 8.46 -6.34 -9.84
CA ASN A 42 7.01 -6.54 -9.79
C ASN A 42 6.59 -7.97 -10.18
N CYS A 43 7.18 -8.52 -11.25
CA CYS A 43 6.81 -9.85 -11.75
C CYS A 43 7.92 -10.90 -11.62
N SER A 44 9.07 -10.53 -11.08
CA SER A 44 10.26 -11.38 -10.94
C SER A 44 10.85 -11.91 -12.25
N TYR A 45 10.35 -11.49 -13.42
CA TYR A 45 10.89 -11.88 -14.73
C TYR A 45 12.34 -11.43 -14.88
N GLU A 46 13.19 -12.32 -15.37
CA GLU A 46 14.61 -12.09 -15.56
C GLU A 46 14.95 -11.98 -17.06
N TRP A 47 15.78 -11.01 -17.43
CA TRP A 47 16.21 -10.82 -18.83
C TRP A 47 17.66 -10.34 -18.92
N LYS A 48 18.27 -10.50 -20.10
CA LYS A 48 19.63 -10.01 -20.37
C LYS A 48 19.62 -8.85 -21.36
N ALA A 49 20.22 -7.73 -20.98
CA ALA A 49 20.35 -6.55 -21.84
C ALA A 49 21.62 -5.75 -21.48
N SER A 50 22.11 -4.92 -22.39
CA SER A 50 23.23 -4.03 -22.09
C SER A 50 22.82 -2.89 -21.16
N VAL A 51 23.78 -2.38 -20.38
CA VAL A 51 23.56 -1.23 -19.48
C VAL A 51 23.07 -0.01 -20.26
N SER A 52 23.75 0.34 -21.34
CA SER A 52 23.38 1.47 -22.22
C SER A 52 21.98 1.34 -22.82
N LYS A 53 21.57 0.14 -23.23
CA LYS A 53 20.20 -0.09 -23.74
C LYS A 53 19.17 0.17 -22.64
N SER A 54 19.40 -0.39 -21.45
CA SER A 54 18.48 -0.30 -20.31
C SER A 54 18.40 1.14 -19.76
N TYR A 55 19.52 1.86 -19.73
CA TYR A 55 19.58 3.27 -19.38
C TYR A 55 18.79 4.14 -20.37
N LYS A 56 19.01 3.97 -21.68
CA LYS A 56 18.21 4.65 -22.72
C LYS A 56 16.72 4.34 -22.60
N GLN A 57 16.37 3.10 -22.29
CA GLN A 57 14.98 2.71 -22.06
C GLN A 57 14.39 3.40 -20.82
N ILE A 58 15.15 3.62 -19.74
CA ILE A 58 14.68 4.35 -18.55
C ILE A 58 14.47 5.84 -18.81
N LEU A 59 15.31 6.46 -19.65
CA LEU A 59 15.13 7.85 -20.03
C LEU A 59 13.81 8.06 -20.81
N ASN A 60 13.43 7.09 -21.62
CA ASN A 60 12.22 7.16 -22.43
C ASN A 60 10.96 6.63 -21.70
N HIS A 61 11.14 5.63 -20.84
CA HIS A 61 10.06 4.96 -20.13
C HIS A 61 10.41 4.88 -18.63
N THR A 62 9.51 5.31 -17.76
CA THR A 62 9.72 5.27 -16.29
C THR A 62 9.96 3.86 -15.74
N ARG A 63 9.72 2.81 -16.53
CA ARG A 63 9.93 1.39 -16.21
C ARG A 63 10.32 0.62 -17.48
N ILE A 64 11.12 -0.43 -17.33
CA ILE A 64 11.79 -1.11 -18.45
C ILE A 64 11.58 -2.63 -18.49
N CYS A 65 10.66 -3.18 -17.70
CA CYS A 65 10.44 -4.62 -17.72
C CYS A 65 9.87 -5.05 -19.09
N PRO A 66 10.47 -6.03 -19.78
CA PRO A 66 9.95 -6.56 -21.04
C PRO A 66 8.55 -7.15 -20.94
N VAL A 67 8.13 -7.58 -19.74
CA VAL A 67 6.81 -8.19 -19.50
C VAL A 67 5.80 -7.16 -19.02
N CYS A 68 6.07 -6.48 -17.89
CA CYS A 68 5.09 -5.60 -17.25
C CYS A 68 4.86 -4.27 -17.96
N ASP A 69 5.93 -3.68 -18.51
CA ASP A 69 5.93 -2.28 -18.92
C ASP A 69 6.02 -2.14 -20.44
N LEU A 70 6.97 -2.85 -21.06
CA LEU A 70 7.18 -2.81 -22.50
C LEU A 70 6.27 -3.80 -23.27
N GLY A 71 5.87 -4.90 -22.63
CA GLY A 71 5.06 -5.96 -23.25
C GLY A 71 5.73 -6.63 -24.46
N GLU A 72 7.06 -6.62 -24.52
CA GLU A 72 7.87 -7.26 -25.57
C GLU A 72 7.83 -8.80 -25.50
N VAL A 73 7.64 -9.35 -24.29
CA VAL A 73 7.59 -10.81 -24.06
C VAL A 73 6.26 -11.19 -23.45
N LEU A 74 5.55 -12.16 -24.04
CA LEU A 74 4.30 -12.68 -23.51
C LEU A 74 4.54 -13.64 -22.34
N VAL A 75 3.89 -13.36 -21.21
CA VAL A 75 3.77 -14.27 -20.06
C VAL A 75 2.28 -14.34 -19.69
N LYS A 76 1.66 -15.49 -19.97
CA LYS A 76 0.25 -15.75 -19.64
C LYS A 76 0.00 -15.58 -18.14
N GLY A 77 -1.13 -14.98 -17.77
CA GLY A 77 -1.47 -14.63 -16.39
C GLY A 77 -0.87 -13.32 -15.90
N GLN A 78 -0.04 -12.64 -16.70
CA GLN A 78 0.58 -11.36 -16.33
C GLN A 78 0.27 -10.24 -17.31
N ASN A 79 0.52 -10.45 -18.60
CA ASN A 79 0.55 -9.36 -19.59
C ASN A 79 -0.09 -9.68 -20.94
N SER A 80 -0.87 -10.77 -21.03
CA SER A 80 -1.75 -10.96 -22.18
C SER A 80 -2.78 -9.83 -22.25
N ILE A 81 -3.40 -9.64 -23.41
CA ILE A 81 -4.46 -8.63 -23.56
C ILE A 81 -5.62 -8.90 -22.59
N SER A 82 -6.04 -10.17 -22.42
CA SER A 82 -7.11 -10.54 -21.47
C SER A 82 -6.73 -10.30 -20.01
N ASP A 83 -5.48 -10.56 -19.61
CA ASP A 83 -5.00 -10.31 -18.24
C ASP A 83 -4.91 -8.82 -17.91
N ARG A 84 -4.56 -8.01 -18.92
CA ARG A 84 -4.40 -6.58 -18.77
C ARG A 84 -5.73 -5.84 -18.86
N PHE A 85 -6.64 -6.30 -19.71
CA PHE A 85 -7.93 -5.68 -20.02
C PHE A 85 -9.05 -6.74 -19.98
N PRO A 86 -9.52 -7.15 -18.77
CA PRO A 86 -10.41 -8.31 -18.62
C PRO A 86 -11.74 -8.23 -19.36
N ASN A 87 -12.30 -7.02 -19.51
CA ASN A 87 -13.57 -6.79 -20.20
C ASN A 87 -13.41 -6.30 -21.65
N LEU A 88 -12.22 -6.41 -22.25
CA LEU A 88 -11.98 -5.93 -23.62
C LEU A 88 -12.90 -6.60 -24.64
N LEU A 89 -13.22 -7.89 -24.46
CA LEU A 89 -14.19 -8.60 -25.30
C LEU A 89 -15.54 -7.90 -25.41
N GLY A 90 -15.98 -7.19 -24.36
CA GLY A 90 -17.21 -6.40 -24.39
C GLY A 90 -17.20 -5.33 -25.50
N TYR A 91 -16.01 -4.87 -25.88
CA TYR A 91 -15.80 -3.84 -26.90
C TYR A 91 -15.45 -4.39 -28.28
N ILE A 92 -15.20 -5.70 -28.44
CA ILE A 92 -14.84 -6.27 -29.74
C ILE A 92 -16.05 -6.26 -30.68
N ASN A 93 -15.85 -5.82 -31.92
CA ASN A 93 -16.92 -5.78 -32.91
C ASN A 93 -16.97 -7.08 -33.72
N PHE A 94 -17.89 -7.97 -33.34
CA PHE A 94 -18.08 -9.27 -33.98
C PHE A 94 -18.71 -9.21 -35.39
N HIS A 95 -19.04 -8.01 -35.89
CA HIS A 95 -19.36 -7.85 -37.31
C HIS A 95 -18.12 -7.95 -38.20
N TYR A 96 -16.91 -7.80 -37.61
CA TYR A 96 -15.63 -7.83 -38.32
C TYR A 96 -14.65 -8.85 -37.74
N GLU A 97 -14.72 -9.14 -36.44
CA GLU A 97 -13.87 -10.12 -35.76
C GLU A 97 -14.61 -11.45 -35.58
N ASN A 98 -13.90 -12.57 -35.71
CA ASN A 98 -14.49 -13.90 -35.55
C ASN A 98 -14.67 -14.26 -34.06
N ILE A 99 -15.91 -14.54 -33.65
CA ILE A 99 -16.27 -14.82 -32.25
C ILE A 99 -15.62 -16.08 -31.67
N GLU A 100 -15.39 -17.11 -32.48
CA GLU A 100 -14.85 -18.39 -32.03
C GLU A 100 -13.33 -18.33 -31.80
N THR A 101 -12.62 -17.51 -32.58
CA THR A 101 -11.15 -17.48 -32.55
C THR A 101 -10.57 -16.31 -31.76
N ILE A 102 -11.30 -15.18 -31.65
CA ILE A 102 -10.72 -13.93 -31.12
C ILE A 102 -10.32 -14.04 -29.65
N GLN A 103 -11.04 -14.85 -28.86
CA GLN A 103 -10.72 -15.02 -27.45
C GLN A 103 -9.33 -15.65 -27.28
N ASN A 104 -9.06 -16.71 -28.03
CA ASN A 104 -7.75 -17.35 -28.04
C ASN A 104 -6.68 -16.41 -28.61
N GLU A 105 -7.00 -15.55 -29.60
CA GLU A 105 -6.06 -14.55 -30.11
C GLU A 105 -5.68 -13.53 -29.00
N ILE A 106 -6.66 -13.00 -28.28
CA ILE A 106 -6.47 -12.03 -27.18
C ILE A 106 -5.64 -12.62 -26.03
N GLU A 107 -5.85 -13.89 -25.69
CA GLU A 107 -5.08 -14.60 -24.65
C GLU A 107 -3.61 -14.88 -25.06
N ASN A 108 -3.33 -14.91 -26.36
CA ASN A 108 -2.00 -15.21 -26.91
C ASN A 108 -1.27 -13.98 -27.49
N LEU A 109 -1.78 -12.77 -27.24
CA LEU A 109 -1.14 -11.52 -27.62
C LEU A 109 -0.76 -10.70 -26.38
N THR A 110 0.36 -9.97 -26.45
CA THR A 110 0.74 -9.03 -25.39
C THR A 110 -0.12 -7.77 -25.47
N PHE A 111 -0.30 -7.08 -24.34
CA PHE A 111 -1.07 -5.82 -24.31
C PHE A 111 -0.50 -4.70 -25.20
N THR A 112 0.78 -4.78 -25.60
CA THR A 112 1.42 -3.84 -26.54
C THR A 112 1.44 -4.33 -27.99
N SER A 113 0.75 -5.44 -28.28
CA SER A 113 0.59 -5.95 -29.64
C SER A 113 0.07 -4.86 -30.59
N LYS A 114 0.65 -4.82 -31.79
CA LYS A 114 0.23 -3.92 -32.88
C LYS A 114 -0.96 -4.46 -33.67
N ARG A 115 -1.55 -5.60 -33.27
CA ARG A 115 -2.77 -6.12 -33.87
C ARG A 115 -3.88 -5.10 -33.73
N LEU A 116 -4.42 -4.67 -34.87
CA LEU A 116 -5.54 -3.74 -34.94
C LEU A 116 -6.85 -4.49 -34.80
N PHE A 117 -7.62 -4.23 -33.76
CA PHE A 117 -8.96 -4.80 -33.54
C PHE A 117 -10.03 -3.82 -34.00
N HIS A 118 -11.14 -4.36 -34.50
CA HIS A 118 -12.35 -3.58 -34.68
C HIS A 118 -13.12 -3.53 -33.37
N PHE A 119 -13.29 -2.33 -32.83
CA PHE A 119 -14.01 -2.07 -31.60
C PHE A 119 -15.39 -1.47 -31.89
N LYS A 120 -16.32 -1.72 -30.97
CA LYS A 120 -17.60 -1.04 -30.88
C LYS A 120 -18.00 -0.88 -29.42
N CYS A 121 -18.24 0.36 -29.00
CA CYS A 121 -18.61 0.64 -27.62
C CYS A 121 -20.04 0.15 -27.33
N PRO A 122 -20.26 -0.68 -26.29
CA PRO A 122 -21.58 -1.16 -25.89
C PRO A 122 -22.59 -0.07 -25.54
N THR A 123 -22.13 1.09 -25.05
CA THR A 123 -22.99 2.15 -24.53
C THR A 123 -23.31 3.24 -25.55
N CYS A 124 -22.31 3.79 -26.26
CA CYS A 124 -22.55 4.81 -27.29
C CYS A 124 -22.59 4.28 -28.72
N HIS A 125 -22.29 2.99 -28.92
CA HIS A 125 -22.30 2.31 -30.22
C HIS A 125 -21.30 2.87 -31.25
N VAL A 126 -20.40 3.77 -30.84
CA VAL A 126 -19.30 4.25 -31.69
C VAL A 126 -18.37 3.09 -32.01
N GLY A 127 -18.07 2.91 -33.29
CA GLY A 127 -17.10 1.92 -33.77
C GLY A 127 -15.79 2.57 -34.16
N TRP A 128 -14.67 1.87 -33.95
CA TRP A 128 -13.34 2.32 -34.37
C TRP A 128 -12.40 1.14 -34.58
N LYS A 129 -11.24 1.37 -35.19
CA LYS A 129 -10.21 0.36 -35.39
C LYS A 129 -8.91 0.84 -34.75
N ASP A 130 -8.35 0.07 -33.83
CA ASP A 130 -7.14 0.45 -33.09
C ASP A 130 -6.48 -0.76 -32.42
N VAL A 131 -5.32 -0.56 -31.79
CA VAL A 131 -4.67 -1.57 -30.93
C VAL A 131 -5.39 -1.69 -29.58
N ALA A 132 -5.15 -2.79 -28.86
CA ALA A 132 -5.79 -3.03 -27.56
C ALA A 132 -5.45 -1.96 -26.50
N ASN A 133 -4.19 -1.53 -26.45
CA ASN A 133 -3.73 -0.44 -25.57
C ASN A 133 -3.92 0.94 -26.23
N THR A 134 -5.16 1.28 -26.56
CA THR A 134 -5.55 2.54 -27.19
C THR A 134 -5.85 3.63 -26.15
N SER A 135 -5.56 4.89 -26.47
CA SER A 135 -5.96 6.05 -25.65
C SER A 135 -7.47 6.27 -25.57
N ARG A 136 -8.25 5.62 -26.45
CA ARG A 136 -9.72 5.62 -26.41
C ARG A 136 -10.29 4.72 -25.32
N LEU A 137 -9.48 3.83 -24.74
CA LEU A 137 -9.88 2.95 -23.64
C LEU A 137 -9.08 3.28 -22.38
N LEU A 138 -9.75 3.75 -21.34
CA LEU A 138 -9.15 4.02 -20.04
C LEU A 138 -9.23 2.78 -19.14
N THR A 139 -8.10 2.35 -18.60
CA THR A 139 -8.06 1.24 -17.63
C THR A 139 -8.29 1.76 -16.21
N THR A 140 -9.31 1.25 -15.55
CA THR A 140 -9.60 1.57 -14.15
C THR A 140 -8.56 0.93 -13.21
N LYS A 141 -8.21 1.62 -12.12
CA LYS A 141 -7.17 1.16 -11.17
C LYS A 141 -7.61 -0.02 -10.29
N LEU A 142 -8.92 -0.19 -10.08
CA LEU A 142 -9.47 -1.15 -9.11
C LEU A 142 -9.58 -2.57 -9.66
N ASN A 143 -10.10 -2.75 -10.88
CA ASN A 143 -10.37 -4.07 -11.47
C ASN A 143 -9.73 -4.27 -12.85
N LYS A 144 -8.91 -3.32 -13.31
CA LYS A 144 -8.30 -3.30 -14.65
C LYS A 144 -9.30 -3.30 -15.82
N ASN A 145 -10.60 -3.06 -15.57
CA ASN A 145 -11.56 -2.95 -16.66
C ASN A 145 -11.28 -1.70 -17.49
N VAL A 146 -11.44 -1.83 -18.80
CA VAL A 146 -11.41 -0.75 -19.75
C VAL A 146 -12.78 -0.09 -19.88
N ILE A 147 -12.79 1.24 -20.00
CA ILE A 147 -13.96 2.06 -20.28
C ILE A 147 -13.65 2.96 -21.49
N HIS A 148 -14.65 3.23 -22.33
CA HIS A 148 -14.49 4.13 -23.47
C HIS A 148 -14.46 5.58 -22.98
N VAL A 149 -13.38 6.29 -23.27
CA VAL A 149 -13.14 7.65 -22.77
C VAL A 149 -14.24 8.60 -23.25
N GLY A 150 -14.82 9.37 -22.32
CA GLY A 150 -15.88 10.34 -22.62
C GLY A 150 -17.25 9.70 -22.87
N CYS A 151 -17.42 8.42 -22.56
CA CYS A 151 -18.66 7.70 -22.81
C CYS A 151 -19.29 7.15 -21.52
N ASN A 152 -20.33 7.83 -21.01
CA ASN A 152 -21.30 7.34 -20.01
C ASN A 152 -20.69 6.42 -18.92
N GLU A 153 -19.57 6.87 -18.33
CA GLU A 153 -18.62 6.04 -17.55
C GLU A 153 -19.22 5.38 -16.29
N TYR A 154 -20.42 5.83 -15.89
CA TYR A 154 -21.15 5.36 -14.70
C TYR A 154 -22.32 4.43 -15.01
N LYS A 155 -22.66 4.22 -16.30
CA LYS A 155 -23.88 3.51 -16.72
C LYS A 155 -23.65 2.05 -17.13
N HIS A 156 -22.41 1.57 -17.12
CA HIS A 156 -22.04 0.24 -17.61
C HIS A 156 -22.77 -0.91 -16.90
N TYR A 157 -23.01 -0.78 -15.58
CA TYR A 157 -23.73 -1.78 -14.79
C TYR A 157 -25.26 -1.66 -14.88
N VAL A 158 -25.80 -0.75 -15.70
CA VAL A 158 -27.25 -0.59 -15.83
C VAL A 158 -27.83 -1.79 -16.58
N PRO A 159 -28.81 -2.51 -16.02
CA PRO A 159 -29.46 -3.61 -16.72
C PRO A 159 -30.20 -3.15 -17.99
N PHE A 160 -30.12 -3.94 -19.06
CA PHE A 160 -30.76 -3.66 -20.34
C PHE A 160 -32.26 -3.47 -20.20
N TYR A 161 -32.94 -4.26 -19.36
CA TYR A 161 -34.40 -4.10 -19.14
C TYR A 161 -34.80 -2.76 -18.52
N LYS A 162 -33.87 -2.04 -17.86
CA LYS A 162 -34.13 -0.68 -17.36
C LYS A 162 -33.95 0.38 -18.45
N ALA A 163 -32.98 0.19 -19.35
CA ALA A 163 -32.63 1.15 -20.39
C ALA A 163 -33.43 0.97 -21.70
N TYR A 164 -33.69 -0.29 -22.08
CA TYR A 164 -34.37 -0.72 -23.31
C TYR A 164 -35.47 -1.76 -23.02
N PRO A 165 -36.46 -1.46 -22.16
CA PRO A 165 -37.56 -2.37 -21.86
C PRO A 165 -38.33 -2.86 -23.10
N ASN A 166 -38.45 -2.05 -24.17
CA ASN A 166 -39.13 -2.50 -25.39
C ASN A 166 -38.41 -3.64 -26.10
N LEU A 167 -37.08 -3.67 -26.10
CA LEU A 167 -36.33 -4.80 -26.65
C LEU A 167 -36.62 -6.09 -25.87
N GLY A 168 -36.85 -5.99 -24.56
CA GLY A 168 -37.18 -7.12 -23.71
C GLY A 168 -38.50 -7.80 -24.09
N LYS A 169 -39.44 -7.09 -24.73
CA LYS A 169 -40.73 -7.66 -25.19
C LYS A 169 -40.56 -8.68 -26.30
N ILE A 170 -39.54 -8.52 -27.14
CA ILE A 170 -39.29 -9.32 -28.34
C ILE A 170 -38.06 -10.23 -28.21
N TYR A 171 -37.40 -10.23 -27.04
CA TYR A 171 -36.25 -11.07 -26.75
C TYR A 171 -36.67 -12.49 -26.36
N LEU A 172 -36.11 -13.51 -27.02
CA LEU A 172 -36.43 -14.90 -26.69
C LEU A 172 -35.67 -15.37 -25.44
N PRO A 173 -36.35 -15.90 -24.41
CA PRO A 173 -35.71 -16.46 -23.22
C PRO A 173 -35.17 -17.89 -23.46
N GLY A 174 -34.42 -18.44 -22.48
CA GLY A 174 -34.05 -19.86 -22.45
C GLY A 174 -33.01 -20.29 -23.50
N ASP A 175 -33.11 -21.53 -23.99
CA ASP A 175 -32.16 -22.21 -24.90
C ASP A 175 -31.89 -21.46 -26.23
N TYR A 176 -32.69 -20.45 -26.57
CA TYR A 176 -32.48 -19.63 -27.77
C TYR A 176 -31.37 -18.59 -27.62
N ASN A 177 -31.12 -18.09 -26.41
CA ASN A 177 -30.07 -17.11 -26.13
C ASN A 177 -29.36 -17.47 -24.83
N GLU A 178 -28.03 -17.63 -24.87
CA GLU A 178 -27.20 -18.02 -23.72
C GLU A 178 -27.41 -17.16 -22.45
N LEU A 179 -27.70 -15.87 -22.64
CA LEU A 179 -27.97 -14.92 -21.55
C LEU A 179 -29.44 -14.50 -21.56
N GLU A 180 -30.09 -14.61 -20.41
CA GLU A 180 -31.41 -14.02 -20.19
C GLU A 180 -31.35 -12.49 -20.28
N PHE A 181 -32.40 -11.88 -20.84
CA PHE A 181 -32.48 -10.42 -20.99
C PHE A 181 -32.32 -9.65 -19.68
N LYS A 182 -32.76 -10.22 -18.55
CA LYS A 182 -32.64 -9.61 -17.22
C LYS A 182 -31.19 -9.55 -16.70
N LYS A 183 -30.31 -10.42 -17.21
CA LYS A 183 -28.89 -10.50 -16.85
C LYS A 183 -28.02 -9.60 -17.74
N LEU A 184 -28.54 -9.18 -18.89
CA LEU A 184 -27.84 -8.24 -19.77
C LEU A 184 -27.73 -6.85 -19.11
N THR A 185 -26.55 -6.25 -19.25
CA THR A 185 -26.13 -4.94 -18.77
C THR A 185 -25.57 -4.11 -19.92
N LEU A 186 -25.58 -2.78 -19.80
CA LEU A 186 -25.07 -1.90 -20.86
C LEU A 186 -23.55 -2.06 -21.14
N SER A 187 -22.81 -2.88 -20.38
CA SER A 187 -21.43 -3.29 -20.70
C SER A 187 -21.33 -4.53 -21.59
N ASP A 188 -22.41 -5.28 -21.76
CA ASP A 188 -22.38 -6.50 -22.57
C ASP A 188 -22.22 -6.18 -24.06
N ASN A 189 -21.54 -7.08 -24.76
CA ASN A 189 -21.24 -6.88 -26.17
C ASN A 189 -22.52 -6.85 -27.01
N ILE A 190 -22.78 -5.70 -27.64
CA ILE A 190 -23.99 -5.43 -28.42
C ILE A 190 -23.94 -5.99 -29.85
N THR A 191 -22.79 -6.52 -30.29
CA THR A 191 -22.57 -7.04 -31.66
C THR A 191 -22.77 -8.55 -31.77
N ILE A 192 -22.88 -9.25 -30.64
CA ILE A 192 -23.22 -10.68 -30.60
C ILE A 192 -24.65 -10.87 -31.14
N PRO A 193 -24.87 -11.74 -32.14
CA PRO A 193 -26.21 -12.07 -32.63
C PRO A 193 -27.11 -12.61 -31.51
N ARG A 194 -28.35 -12.13 -31.46
CA ARG A 194 -29.39 -12.60 -30.54
C ARG A 194 -30.61 -13.07 -31.33
N LYS A 195 -31.35 -14.02 -30.77
CA LYS A 195 -32.61 -14.53 -31.30
C LYS A 195 -33.78 -13.67 -30.80
N TRP A 196 -34.63 -13.23 -31.71
CA TRP A 196 -35.79 -12.38 -31.42
C TRP A 196 -37.06 -13.00 -31.99
N LYS A 197 -38.20 -12.69 -31.38
CA LYS A 197 -39.53 -13.04 -31.86
C LYS A 197 -40.38 -11.79 -31.94
N CYS A 198 -40.93 -11.50 -33.11
CA CYS A 198 -41.88 -10.41 -33.29
C CYS A 198 -43.16 -10.69 -32.50
N ASP A 199 -43.60 -9.73 -31.68
CA ASP A 199 -44.82 -9.77 -30.88
C ASP A 199 -46.11 -9.47 -31.68
N LYS A 200 -46.00 -9.11 -32.96
CA LYS A 200 -47.15 -8.82 -33.84
C LYS A 200 -47.44 -9.91 -34.86
N CYS A 201 -46.40 -10.51 -35.46
CA CYS A 201 -46.56 -11.53 -36.50
C CYS A 201 -45.85 -12.86 -36.19
N ASP A 202 -45.34 -13.01 -34.97
CA ASP A 202 -44.67 -14.20 -34.44
C ASP A 202 -43.43 -14.67 -35.23
N CYS A 203 -42.93 -13.90 -36.19
CA CYS A 203 -41.75 -14.28 -36.95
C CYS A 203 -40.46 -14.23 -36.10
N PHE A 204 -39.59 -15.21 -36.31
CA PHE A 204 -38.28 -15.29 -35.69
C PHE A 204 -37.24 -14.59 -36.57
N PHE A 205 -36.29 -13.89 -35.96
CA PHE A 205 -35.17 -13.30 -36.68
C PHE A 205 -33.94 -13.16 -35.78
N ASP A 206 -32.78 -13.14 -36.44
CA ASP A 206 -31.48 -13.07 -35.80
C ASP A 206 -30.85 -11.72 -36.05
N LEU A 207 -30.52 -11.01 -34.97
CA LEU A 207 -29.87 -9.72 -35.09
C LEU A 207 -29.10 -9.40 -33.82
N SER A 208 -27.97 -8.72 -33.95
CA SER A 208 -27.30 -8.14 -32.80
C SER A 208 -28.06 -6.91 -32.30
N ILE A 209 -27.90 -6.57 -31.01
CA ILE A 209 -28.62 -5.46 -30.36
C ILE A 209 -28.33 -4.13 -31.08
N ASP A 210 -27.07 -3.90 -31.47
CA ASP A 210 -26.66 -2.67 -32.16
C ASP A 210 -27.34 -2.50 -33.53
N LYS A 211 -27.41 -3.57 -34.32
CA LYS A 211 -28.08 -3.60 -35.62
C LYS A 211 -29.60 -3.45 -35.47
N LEU A 212 -30.19 -4.01 -34.41
CA LEU A 212 -31.62 -3.86 -34.13
C LEU A 212 -31.99 -2.43 -33.77
N ILE A 213 -31.23 -1.82 -32.86
CA ILE A 213 -31.41 -0.41 -32.49
C ILE A 213 -31.20 0.49 -33.71
N ALA A 214 -30.16 0.23 -34.52
CA ALA A 214 -29.92 1.00 -35.74
C ALA A 214 -31.07 0.87 -36.74
N ARG A 215 -31.63 -0.34 -36.91
CA ARG A 215 -32.79 -0.59 -37.77
C ARG A 215 -34.01 0.19 -37.30
N ILE A 216 -34.36 0.08 -36.01
CA ILE A 216 -35.50 0.80 -35.43
C ILE A 216 -35.34 2.31 -35.59
N LYS A 217 -34.14 2.84 -35.29
CA LYS A 217 -33.89 4.27 -35.45
C LYS A 217 -34.01 4.69 -36.91
N ARG A 218 -33.34 4.00 -37.85
CA ARG A 218 -33.30 4.38 -39.28
C ARG A 218 -34.65 4.22 -39.99
N ASN A 219 -35.32 3.09 -39.77
CA ASN A 219 -36.50 2.71 -40.54
C ASN A 219 -37.81 2.91 -39.78
N GLY A 220 -37.77 3.07 -38.46
CA GLY A 220 -38.94 3.19 -37.58
C GLY A 220 -39.51 1.87 -37.08
N PHE A 221 -39.10 0.72 -37.62
CA PHE A 221 -39.61 -0.61 -37.28
C PHE A 221 -38.50 -1.61 -36.87
N TYR A 222 -38.84 -2.60 -36.04
CA TYR A 222 -37.93 -3.70 -35.68
C TYR A 222 -38.09 -4.92 -36.58
N CYS A 223 -39.31 -5.20 -37.06
CA CYS A 223 -39.63 -6.37 -37.88
C CYS A 223 -39.73 -5.99 -39.37
N THR A 224 -38.99 -6.65 -40.25
CA THR A 224 -39.05 -6.41 -41.71
C THR A 224 -40.21 -7.12 -42.40
N LYS A 225 -40.85 -8.12 -41.75
CA LYS A 225 -41.95 -8.90 -42.35
C LYS A 225 -43.29 -8.18 -42.27
N CYS A 226 -43.55 -7.49 -41.17
CA CYS A 226 -44.82 -6.79 -40.91
C CYS A 226 -44.63 -5.32 -40.52
N GLU A 227 -43.40 -4.79 -40.61
CA GLU A 227 -43.06 -3.39 -40.27
C GLU A 227 -43.45 -2.97 -38.84
N ALA A 228 -43.48 -3.93 -37.90
CA ALA A 228 -43.88 -3.67 -36.52
C ALA A 228 -42.97 -2.66 -35.80
N THR A 229 -43.58 -1.78 -35.01
CA THR A 229 -42.94 -0.70 -34.25
C THR A 229 -43.33 -0.74 -32.76
N PHE A 230 -42.60 -0.04 -31.90
CA PHE A 230 -42.94 0.06 -30.47
C PHE A 230 -43.92 1.22 -30.21
N ASP A 231 -45.14 1.04 -30.68
CA ASP A 231 -46.27 1.99 -30.62
C ASP A 231 -47.06 1.94 -29.30
N THR A 232 -46.76 0.97 -28.43
CA THR A 232 -47.44 0.77 -27.14
C THR A 232 -46.64 1.29 -25.96
N ALA A 233 -47.28 2.13 -25.13
CA ALA A 233 -46.68 2.65 -23.91
C ALA A 233 -46.29 1.53 -22.95
N ILE A 234 -45.09 1.64 -22.37
CA ILE A 234 -44.60 0.73 -21.33
C ILE A 234 -45.05 1.19 -19.95
N LYS A 235 -44.98 0.30 -18.95
CA LYS A 235 -45.15 0.66 -17.53
C LYS A 235 -44.02 0.02 -16.75
N VAL A 236 -42.97 0.78 -16.48
CA VAL A 236 -41.81 0.33 -15.70
C VAL A 236 -41.58 1.25 -14.50
N ASN A 237 -40.92 0.74 -13.46
CA ASN A 237 -40.52 1.56 -12.30
C ASN A 237 -39.30 2.45 -12.60
N ALA A 238 -38.54 2.10 -13.63
CA ALA A 238 -37.37 2.85 -14.08
C ALA A 238 -37.78 4.04 -14.97
N THR A 239 -36.85 4.96 -15.21
CA THR A 239 -36.97 6.00 -16.25
C THR A 239 -35.98 5.67 -17.37
N PRO A 240 -36.39 4.94 -18.43
CA PRO A 240 -35.45 4.39 -19.41
C PRO A 240 -34.59 5.45 -20.11
N LEU A 241 -35.22 6.56 -20.52
CA LEU A 241 -34.53 7.68 -21.16
C LEU A 241 -33.41 8.29 -20.31
N PHE A 242 -33.48 8.22 -18.98
CA PHE A 242 -32.39 8.71 -18.10
C PHE A 242 -31.07 7.97 -18.37
N TYR A 243 -31.17 6.67 -18.68
CA TYR A 243 -30.01 5.82 -18.94
C TYR A 243 -29.50 5.99 -20.37
N THR A 244 -30.39 6.15 -21.35
CA THR A 244 -29.99 6.24 -22.77
C THR A 244 -29.66 7.66 -23.23
N ASP A 245 -30.44 8.65 -22.82
CA ASP A 245 -30.28 10.07 -23.20
C ASP A 245 -30.93 11.02 -22.18
N LYS A 246 -30.12 11.54 -21.24
CA LYS A 246 -30.60 12.43 -20.18
C LYS A 246 -31.02 13.79 -20.73
N HIS A 247 -30.34 14.33 -21.74
CA HIS A 247 -30.66 15.64 -22.31
C HIS A 247 -32.01 15.62 -23.03
N LEU A 248 -32.32 14.52 -23.71
CA LEU A 248 -33.63 14.34 -24.31
C LEU A 248 -34.74 14.28 -23.27
N LEU A 249 -34.49 13.64 -22.13
CA LEU A 249 -35.46 13.56 -21.03
C LEU A 249 -35.84 14.93 -20.46
N ASP A 250 -34.93 15.90 -20.50
CA ASP A 250 -35.16 17.26 -20.00
C ASP A 250 -36.02 18.10 -20.96
N GLN A 251 -36.07 17.74 -22.25
CA GLN A 251 -36.90 18.40 -23.27
C GLN A 251 -38.33 17.85 -23.35
N LEU A 252 -38.62 16.75 -22.66
CA LEU A 252 -39.93 16.10 -22.69
C LEU A 252 -40.96 16.88 -21.85
N VAL A 253 -42.04 17.34 -22.50
CA VAL A 253 -43.17 18.00 -21.82
C VAL A 253 -44.07 16.95 -21.19
N LYS A 254 -44.35 17.10 -19.88
CA LYS A 254 -45.02 16.06 -19.07
C LYS A 254 -46.52 15.91 -19.33
N ASN A 255 -47.14 16.78 -20.11
CA ASN A 255 -48.60 16.87 -20.22
C ASN A 255 -49.22 15.65 -20.94
N HIS A 256 -48.47 14.98 -21.83
CA HIS A 256 -49.00 13.91 -22.67
C HIS A 256 -48.45 12.52 -22.34
N ILE A 257 -47.17 12.40 -21.93
CA ILE A 257 -46.51 11.11 -21.69
C ILE A 257 -45.61 11.19 -20.44
N LYS A 258 -45.70 10.18 -19.56
CA LYS A 258 -44.83 10.07 -18.38
C LYS A 258 -43.47 9.48 -18.76
N LYS A 259 -42.43 9.90 -18.01
CA LYS A 259 -41.02 9.50 -18.22
C LYS A 259 -40.76 7.99 -18.16
N ASN A 260 -41.62 7.23 -17.48
CA ASN A 260 -41.52 5.78 -17.34
C ASN A 260 -42.40 4.99 -18.33
N MET A 261 -43.03 5.69 -19.29
CA MET A 261 -43.92 5.10 -20.29
C MET A 261 -43.30 4.92 -21.67
N ILE A 262 -42.06 5.36 -21.84
CA ILE A 262 -41.32 5.33 -23.12
C ILE A 262 -39.84 5.01 -22.87
N ASP A 263 -39.21 4.41 -23.87
CA ASP A 263 -37.75 4.37 -24.00
C ASP A 263 -37.32 5.04 -25.32
N CYS A 264 -36.02 5.11 -25.61
CA CYS A 264 -35.54 5.79 -26.81
C CYS A 264 -35.85 5.08 -28.14
N LEU A 265 -36.52 3.92 -28.09
CA LEU A 265 -36.96 3.15 -29.26
C LEU A 265 -38.48 3.24 -29.47
N SER A 266 -39.20 3.88 -28.55
CA SER A 266 -40.64 4.07 -28.64
C SER A 266 -41.03 4.87 -29.88
N ASN A 267 -41.96 4.33 -30.68
CA ASN A 267 -42.61 5.02 -31.77
C ASN A 267 -43.92 5.67 -31.30
N ILE A 268 -43.83 6.45 -30.22
CA ILE A 268 -44.97 7.13 -29.60
C ILE A 268 -44.75 8.64 -29.72
N VAL A 269 -45.75 9.35 -30.24
CA VAL A 269 -45.70 10.82 -30.36
C VAL A 269 -45.65 11.45 -28.98
N ALA A 270 -44.63 12.27 -28.74
CA ALA A 270 -44.48 13.05 -27.53
C ALA A 270 -44.30 14.53 -27.86
N THR A 271 -44.65 15.38 -26.92
CA THR A 271 -44.45 16.83 -27.02
C THR A 271 -43.07 17.19 -26.47
N TRP A 272 -42.30 17.91 -27.28
CA TRP A 272 -40.94 18.31 -26.98
C TRP A 272 -40.84 19.82 -26.94
N LYS A 273 -40.13 20.34 -25.94
CA LYS A 273 -39.77 21.76 -25.87
C LYS A 273 -38.33 21.94 -26.32
N CYS A 274 -38.14 22.72 -27.38
CA CYS A 274 -36.80 23.06 -27.85
C CYS A 274 -36.12 24.03 -26.88
N ILE A 275 -34.86 23.77 -26.52
CA ILE A 275 -34.08 24.64 -25.63
C ILE A 275 -33.72 25.96 -26.32
N GLU A 276 -33.48 25.92 -27.64
CA GLU A 276 -33.03 27.09 -28.42
C GLU A 276 -34.15 28.09 -28.69
N CYS A 277 -35.27 27.61 -29.27
CA CYS A 277 -36.38 28.49 -29.68
C CYS A 277 -37.53 28.54 -28.68
N ASN A 278 -37.47 27.74 -27.60
CA ASN A 278 -38.57 27.54 -26.64
C ASN A 278 -39.90 27.04 -27.23
N GLY A 279 -39.95 26.75 -28.55
CA GLY A 279 -41.12 26.21 -29.22
C GLY A 279 -41.41 24.77 -28.81
N GLU A 280 -42.69 24.48 -28.66
CA GLU A 280 -43.21 23.14 -28.40
C GLU A 280 -43.68 22.49 -29.71
N TYR A 281 -43.28 21.25 -29.95
CA TYR A 281 -43.66 20.50 -31.16
C TYR A 281 -43.78 19.01 -30.87
N GLU A 282 -44.50 18.32 -31.74
CA GLU A 282 -44.76 16.90 -31.61
C GLU A 282 -43.90 16.08 -32.58
N CYS A 283 -43.25 15.06 -32.05
CA CYS A 283 -42.65 14.01 -32.87
C CYS A 283 -42.52 12.71 -32.06
N SER A 284 -42.38 11.57 -32.73
CA SER A 284 -42.14 10.31 -32.02
C SER A 284 -40.77 10.31 -31.33
N VAL A 285 -40.65 9.58 -30.21
CA VAL A 285 -39.40 9.48 -29.44
C VAL A 285 -38.24 8.98 -30.31
N VAL A 286 -38.48 7.96 -31.13
CA VAL A 286 -37.46 7.39 -32.02
C VAL A 286 -37.02 8.34 -33.13
N LYS A 287 -37.93 9.15 -33.70
CA LYS A 287 -37.62 10.13 -34.76
C LYS A 287 -36.98 11.42 -34.25
N ARG A 288 -37.12 11.70 -32.94
CA ARG A 288 -36.66 12.94 -32.33
C ARG A 288 -35.19 13.25 -32.58
N HIS A 289 -34.32 12.24 -32.59
CA HIS A 289 -32.89 12.38 -32.90
C HIS A 289 -32.60 12.68 -34.37
N GLN A 290 -33.49 12.33 -35.29
CA GLN A 290 -33.29 12.51 -36.74
C GLN A 290 -33.87 13.83 -37.24
N GLU A 291 -35.09 14.17 -36.80
CA GLU A 291 -35.84 15.28 -37.39
C GLU A 291 -35.50 16.64 -36.77
N GLY A 292 -34.99 16.65 -35.52
CA GLY A 292 -34.63 17.86 -34.82
C GLY A 292 -35.84 18.75 -34.47
N CYS A 293 -35.57 19.99 -34.05
CA CYS A 293 -36.62 20.99 -33.89
C CYS A 293 -37.06 21.52 -35.27
N PRO A 294 -38.36 21.47 -35.64
CA PRO A 294 -38.83 21.93 -36.95
C PRO A 294 -38.69 23.44 -37.13
N TYR A 295 -38.70 24.22 -36.04
CA TYR A 295 -38.55 25.67 -36.08
C TYR A 295 -37.11 26.09 -36.33
N CYS A 296 -36.15 25.52 -35.58
CA CYS A 296 -34.72 25.79 -35.73
C CYS A 296 -34.15 25.27 -37.05
N SER A 297 -34.67 24.14 -37.56
CA SER A 297 -34.29 23.63 -38.89
C SER A 297 -34.97 24.38 -40.05
N GLY A 298 -35.82 25.36 -39.74
CA GLY A 298 -36.54 26.15 -40.74
C GLY A 298 -37.47 25.29 -41.61
N LYS A 299 -38.08 24.24 -41.05
CA LYS A 299 -39.14 23.45 -41.67
C LYS A 299 -40.53 24.00 -41.35
N GLN A 300 -40.70 24.64 -40.20
CA GLN A 300 -41.95 25.25 -39.76
C GLN A 300 -41.72 26.66 -39.19
N MET A 301 -42.75 27.50 -39.31
CA MET A 301 -42.76 28.83 -38.72
C MET A 301 -43.16 28.76 -37.24
N LEU A 302 -42.47 29.54 -36.40
CA LEU A 302 -42.81 29.82 -35.00
C LEU A 302 -42.91 31.34 -34.83
N LYS A 303 -44.10 31.81 -34.44
CA LYS A 303 -44.36 33.24 -34.22
C LYS A 303 -43.46 33.77 -33.11
N GLY A 304 -42.85 34.93 -33.35
CA GLY A 304 -41.89 35.54 -32.42
C GLY A 304 -40.51 34.87 -32.40
N PHE A 305 -40.22 33.97 -33.35
CA PHE A 305 -38.89 33.36 -33.48
C PHE A 305 -38.30 33.49 -34.90
N ASN A 306 -38.95 32.90 -35.91
CA ASN A 306 -38.39 32.83 -37.26
C ASN A 306 -39.23 33.56 -38.34
N THR A 307 -40.12 34.46 -37.91
CA THR A 307 -40.94 35.30 -38.81
C THR A 307 -40.10 36.39 -39.48
N LEU A 308 -40.65 37.05 -40.51
CA LEU A 308 -39.99 38.16 -41.20
C LEU A 308 -39.72 39.31 -40.25
N ASN A 309 -40.63 39.59 -39.32
CA ASN A 309 -40.43 40.62 -38.31
C ASN A 309 -39.18 40.35 -37.43
N GLU A 310 -38.96 39.10 -37.04
CA GLU A 310 -37.82 38.75 -36.19
C GLU A 310 -36.51 38.64 -36.97
N THR A 311 -36.57 38.10 -38.20
CA THR A 311 -35.36 37.73 -38.95
C THR A 311 -34.96 38.75 -40.02
N HIS A 312 -35.93 39.43 -40.64
CA HIS A 312 -35.74 40.34 -41.77
C HIS A 312 -36.55 41.66 -41.61
N PRO A 313 -36.50 42.35 -40.45
CA PRO A 313 -37.30 43.55 -40.20
C PRO A 313 -37.05 44.69 -41.20
N TYR A 314 -35.88 44.73 -41.83
CA TYR A 314 -35.55 45.74 -42.84
C TYR A 314 -36.46 45.72 -44.08
N LEU A 315 -37.12 44.59 -44.35
CA LEU A 315 -38.07 44.45 -45.46
C LEU A 315 -39.39 45.20 -45.22
N GLU A 316 -39.69 45.58 -43.97
CA GLU A 316 -40.87 46.37 -43.63
C GLU A 316 -40.90 47.71 -44.39
N LYS A 317 -39.73 48.27 -44.75
CA LYS A 317 -39.62 49.47 -45.61
C LYS A 317 -40.30 49.33 -46.97
N PHE A 318 -40.41 48.11 -47.47
CA PHE A 318 -41.01 47.77 -48.76
C PHE A 318 -42.45 47.27 -48.62
N TRP A 319 -42.96 47.14 -47.40
CA TRP A 319 -44.26 46.55 -47.11
C TRP A 319 -45.43 47.46 -47.52
N ILE A 320 -46.51 46.85 -48.00
CA ILE A 320 -47.79 47.53 -48.26
C ILE A 320 -48.87 46.92 -47.37
N ASN A 321 -49.72 47.76 -46.79
CA ASN A 321 -50.81 47.33 -45.90
C ASN A 321 -51.95 46.59 -46.60
N ASP A 322 -51.95 46.52 -47.94
CA ASP A 322 -52.95 45.82 -48.76
C ASP A 322 -52.74 44.29 -48.79
N ASN A 323 -51.70 43.79 -48.13
CA ASN A 323 -51.46 42.35 -47.98
C ASN A 323 -52.48 41.71 -47.02
N LYS A 324 -52.84 40.44 -47.28
CA LYS A 324 -53.92 39.72 -46.57
C LYS A 324 -53.69 39.54 -45.05
N ARG A 325 -52.44 39.56 -44.59
CA ARG A 325 -52.04 39.34 -43.19
C ARG A 325 -50.92 40.32 -42.84
N LEU A 326 -50.59 40.45 -41.56
CA LEU A 326 -49.53 41.35 -41.11
C LEU A 326 -48.15 40.81 -41.52
N PHE A 327 -47.18 41.72 -41.62
CA PHE A 327 -45.77 41.38 -41.91
C PHE A 327 -45.21 40.32 -40.95
N SER A 328 -45.62 40.37 -39.68
CA SER A 328 -45.22 39.44 -38.62
C SER A 328 -45.81 38.03 -38.74
N ASP A 329 -46.77 37.81 -39.64
CA ASP A 329 -47.40 36.50 -39.87
C ASP A 329 -46.73 35.70 -41.00
N TYR A 330 -45.74 36.29 -41.68
CA TYR A 330 -44.93 35.63 -42.71
C TYR A 330 -43.51 35.35 -42.21
N TRP A 331 -42.78 34.47 -42.89
CA TRP A 331 -41.40 34.11 -42.59
C TRP A 331 -40.53 34.03 -43.84
N HIS A 332 -39.21 34.02 -43.66
CA HIS A 332 -38.23 34.13 -44.74
C HIS A 332 -38.26 33.01 -45.79
N LYS A 333 -38.94 31.88 -45.52
CA LYS A 333 -39.13 30.76 -46.46
C LYS A 333 -40.54 30.69 -47.06
N SER A 334 -41.41 31.67 -46.81
CA SER A 334 -42.72 31.69 -47.43
C SER A 334 -42.61 31.88 -48.96
N PHE A 335 -43.43 31.12 -49.68
CA PHE A 335 -43.64 31.25 -51.13
C PHE A 335 -44.92 32.03 -51.46
N ASP A 336 -45.61 32.57 -50.44
CA ASP A 336 -46.82 33.38 -50.64
C ASP A 336 -46.46 34.60 -51.49
N VAL A 337 -47.26 34.90 -52.51
CA VAL A 337 -47.08 36.08 -53.35
C VAL A 337 -47.60 37.30 -52.60
N LEU A 338 -46.72 38.22 -52.26
CA LEU A 338 -47.02 39.43 -51.49
C LEU A 338 -46.79 40.68 -52.35
N ASN A 339 -47.53 41.75 -52.04
CA ASN A 339 -47.39 43.06 -52.66
C ASN A 339 -46.31 43.87 -51.93
N TRP A 340 -45.34 44.36 -52.68
CA TRP A 340 -44.23 45.19 -52.19
C TRP A 340 -44.18 46.51 -52.95
N LYS A 341 -43.70 47.57 -52.32
CA LYS A 341 -43.51 48.89 -52.93
C LYS A 341 -42.06 49.31 -52.82
N CYS A 342 -41.45 49.69 -53.94
CA CYS A 342 -40.11 50.27 -53.92
C CYS A 342 -40.13 51.67 -53.26
N PRO A 343 -39.37 51.91 -52.19
CA PRO A 343 -39.28 53.23 -51.56
C PRO A 343 -38.67 54.32 -52.45
N CYS A 344 -37.84 53.96 -53.43
CA CYS A 344 -37.14 54.92 -54.30
C CYS A 344 -38.03 55.48 -55.41
N CYS A 345 -38.73 54.60 -56.14
CA CYS A 345 -39.49 54.98 -57.35
C CYS A 345 -41.00 54.73 -57.21
N ASN A 346 -41.46 54.27 -56.04
CA ASN A 346 -42.86 53.98 -55.72
C ASN A 346 -43.54 52.89 -56.56
N ILE A 347 -42.82 52.18 -57.44
CA ILE A 347 -43.39 51.06 -58.20
C ILE A 347 -43.82 49.94 -57.25
N GLN A 348 -45.02 49.41 -57.48
CA GLN A 348 -45.52 48.22 -56.79
C GLN A 348 -45.19 46.97 -57.62
N PHE A 349 -44.80 45.90 -56.95
CA PHE A 349 -44.48 44.63 -57.57
C PHE A 349 -44.83 43.46 -56.65
N GLN A 350 -44.93 42.27 -57.22
CA GLN A 350 -45.32 41.07 -56.51
C GLN A 350 -44.16 40.07 -56.49
N CYS A 351 -43.82 39.59 -55.30
CA CYS A 351 -42.86 38.50 -55.15
C CYS A 351 -43.05 37.81 -53.79
N SER A 352 -42.46 36.63 -53.65
CA SER A 352 -42.44 35.92 -52.37
C SER A 352 -41.41 36.51 -51.40
N PRO A 353 -41.56 36.35 -50.08
CA PRO A 353 -40.54 36.77 -49.12
C PRO A 353 -39.14 36.21 -49.40
N VAL A 354 -39.01 34.95 -49.83
CA VAL A 354 -37.71 34.34 -50.17
C VAL A 354 -37.06 35.01 -51.38
N GLU A 355 -37.86 35.39 -52.37
CA GLU A 355 -37.39 36.15 -53.54
C GLU A 355 -37.02 37.58 -53.13
N MET A 356 -37.84 38.24 -52.31
CA MET A 356 -37.60 39.60 -51.83
C MET A 356 -36.27 39.72 -51.08
N ILE A 357 -35.95 38.75 -50.20
CA ILE A 357 -34.65 38.66 -49.52
C ILE A 357 -33.52 38.55 -50.54
N SER A 358 -33.72 37.72 -51.58
CA SER A 358 -32.72 37.50 -52.64
C SER A 358 -32.46 38.78 -53.44
N ARG A 359 -33.50 39.60 -53.69
CA ARG A 359 -33.40 40.92 -54.34
C ARG A 359 -32.69 41.97 -53.50
N THR A 360 -32.72 41.85 -52.17
CA THR A 360 -32.02 42.77 -51.25
C THR A 360 -30.60 42.34 -50.89
N ASN A 361 -30.16 41.15 -51.31
CA ASN A 361 -28.82 40.66 -51.01
C ASN A 361 -27.76 41.32 -51.91
N LEU A 362 -26.90 42.15 -51.32
CA LEU A 362 -25.85 42.92 -52.01
C LEU A 362 -24.79 42.04 -52.70
N GLU A 363 -24.63 40.79 -52.27
CA GLU A 363 -23.66 39.84 -52.85
C GLU A 363 -24.28 39.01 -53.99
N ASN A 364 -25.58 39.18 -54.27
CA ASN A 364 -26.31 38.38 -55.24
C ASN A 364 -26.45 39.11 -56.59
N SER A 365 -25.60 38.77 -57.56
CA SER A 365 -25.63 39.35 -58.91
C SER A 365 -26.77 38.83 -59.80
N ASN A 366 -27.56 37.85 -59.33
CA ASN A 366 -28.52 37.11 -60.15
C ASN A 366 -29.94 37.68 -60.13
N PHE A 367 -30.23 38.70 -59.32
CA PHE A 367 -31.59 39.25 -59.18
C PHE A 367 -31.61 40.76 -59.42
N GLU A 368 -32.55 41.21 -60.25
CA GLU A 368 -32.89 42.62 -60.38
C GLU A 368 -33.51 43.11 -59.06
N THR A 369 -32.87 44.10 -58.42
CA THR A 369 -33.29 44.69 -57.14
C THR A 369 -34.73 45.18 -57.25
N CYS A 370 -34.94 46.24 -58.03
CA CYS A 370 -36.21 46.85 -58.35
C CYS A 370 -36.53 46.67 -59.83
N PRO A 371 -37.81 46.48 -60.23
CA PRO A 371 -38.19 46.46 -61.65
C PRO A 371 -37.80 47.72 -62.45
N ASN A 372 -37.57 48.85 -61.77
CA ASN A 372 -37.06 50.10 -62.37
C ASN A 372 -35.55 50.31 -62.15
N ASN A 373 -34.79 49.26 -61.81
CA ASN A 373 -33.33 49.29 -61.62
C ASN A 373 -32.83 50.33 -60.61
N CYS A 374 -33.59 50.55 -59.52
CA CYS A 374 -33.14 51.42 -58.42
C CYS A 374 -31.94 50.81 -57.66
N ASP A 375 -30.96 51.65 -57.34
CA ASP A 375 -29.85 51.29 -56.46
C ASP A 375 -30.29 51.30 -54.99
N TRP A 376 -30.84 50.17 -54.53
CA TRP A 376 -31.26 50.01 -53.13
C TRP A 376 -30.09 50.04 -52.14
N ASN A 377 -28.88 49.66 -52.57
CA ASN A 377 -27.71 49.65 -51.71
C ASN A 377 -27.39 51.05 -51.19
N THR A 378 -27.31 52.02 -52.11
CA THR A 378 -27.04 53.41 -51.74
C THR A 378 -28.30 54.12 -51.25
N LEU A 379 -29.44 53.97 -51.93
CA LEU A 379 -30.62 54.83 -51.71
C LEU A 379 -31.53 54.37 -50.56
N ILE A 380 -31.51 53.09 -50.19
CA ILE A 380 -32.39 52.54 -49.13
C ILE A 380 -31.57 52.11 -47.91
N PHE A 381 -30.43 51.48 -48.17
CA PHE A 381 -29.58 50.90 -47.13
C PHE A 381 -28.37 51.77 -46.79
N ASN A 382 -28.10 52.86 -47.52
CA ASN A 382 -26.97 53.77 -47.28
C ASN A 382 -25.62 53.02 -47.15
N ASN A 383 -25.41 51.98 -47.97
CA ASN A 383 -24.23 51.08 -47.92
C ASN A 383 -24.04 50.32 -46.59
N ASP A 384 -25.11 50.17 -45.79
CA ASP A 384 -25.07 49.40 -44.55
C ASP A 384 -24.95 47.90 -44.83
N ILE A 385 -23.73 47.37 -44.71
CA ILE A 385 -23.42 45.95 -44.89
C ILE A 385 -24.13 45.01 -43.89
N PHE A 386 -24.72 45.53 -42.80
CA PHE A 386 -25.49 44.76 -41.81
C PHE A 386 -26.98 45.04 -41.83
N HIS A 387 -27.52 45.68 -42.90
CA HIS A 387 -28.96 45.91 -43.03
C HIS A 387 -29.77 44.61 -42.89
N ASN A 388 -29.24 43.50 -43.38
CA ASN A 388 -29.82 42.16 -43.30
C ASN A 388 -29.48 41.39 -42.00
N SER A 389 -28.68 41.99 -41.11
CA SER A 389 -28.17 41.37 -39.88
C SER A 389 -28.47 42.25 -38.65
N PRO A 390 -29.74 42.32 -38.20
CA PRO A 390 -30.15 43.19 -37.10
C PRO A 390 -29.35 42.99 -35.81
N ARG A 391 -28.94 41.75 -35.54
CA ARG A 391 -28.08 41.40 -34.40
C ARG A 391 -26.71 42.06 -34.50
N LEU A 392 -26.00 41.88 -35.61
CA LEU A 392 -24.67 42.48 -35.80
C LEU A 392 -24.73 44.01 -35.75
N ARG A 393 -25.80 44.59 -36.32
CA ARG A 393 -26.03 46.03 -36.26
C ARG A 393 -26.23 46.55 -34.83
N LYS A 394 -26.97 45.81 -33.98
CA LYS A 394 -27.13 46.14 -32.56
C LYS A 394 -25.83 45.97 -31.76
N GLU A 395 -25.01 45.00 -32.14
CA GLU A 395 -23.73 44.73 -31.48
C GLU A 395 -22.61 45.70 -31.91
N TRP A 396 -22.79 46.52 -32.96
CA TRP A 396 -21.78 47.51 -33.35
C TRP A 396 -21.59 48.59 -32.27
N SER A 397 -20.38 48.72 -31.74
CA SER A 397 -20.11 49.65 -30.64
C SER A 397 -20.04 51.10 -31.12
N LYS A 398 -20.53 52.02 -30.29
CA LYS A 398 -20.35 53.47 -30.50
C LYS A 398 -18.88 53.91 -30.41
N LYS A 399 -18.01 53.11 -29.75
CA LYS A 399 -16.56 53.38 -29.62
C LYS A 399 -15.81 53.42 -30.95
N ASN A 400 -16.39 52.88 -32.02
CA ASN A 400 -15.78 52.92 -33.34
C ASN A 400 -15.72 54.33 -33.94
N ASN A 401 -16.53 55.28 -33.44
CA ASN A 401 -16.62 56.66 -33.93
C ASN A 401 -16.90 56.79 -35.45
N ILE A 402 -17.31 55.71 -36.09
CA ILE A 402 -17.74 55.66 -37.49
C ILE A 402 -18.98 54.76 -37.61
N PRO A 403 -19.90 55.09 -38.53
CA PRO A 403 -20.97 54.19 -38.89
C PRO A 403 -20.44 53.01 -39.71
N VAL A 404 -21.14 51.87 -39.63
CA VAL A 404 -20.77 50.59 -40.26
C VAL A 404 -20.51 50.70 -41.77
N HIS A 405 -21.25 51.51 -42.49
CA HIS A 405 -21.11 51.65 -43.94
C HIS A 405 -19.80 52.33 -44.39
N LEU A 406 -19.08 52.98 -43.47
CA LEU A 406 -17.73 53.53 -43.70
C LEU A 406 -16.62 52.58 -43.20
N ALA A 407 -16.97 51.43 -42.64
CA ALA A 407 -16.02 50.46 -42.13
C ALA A 407 -15.43 49.60 -43.26
N LEU A 408 -14.18 49.18 -43.10
CA LEU A 408 -13.47 48.30 -44.02
C LEU A 408 -13.94 46.85 -43.78
N SER A 409 -15.05 46.49 -44.44
CA SER A 409 -15.80 45.25 -44.26
C SER A 409 -15.05 43.98 -44.68
N HIS A 410 -14.07 44.08 -45.58
CA HIS A 410 -13.38 42.94 -46.19
C HIS A 410 -11.98 42.68 -45.61
N ILE A 411 -11.50 43.51 -44.67
CA ILE A 411 -10.13 43.42 -44.14
C ILE A 411 -10.11 42.66 -42.81
N GLU A 412 -9.56 41.45 -42.80
CA GLU A 412 -9.47 40.61 -41.59
C GLU A 412 -8.56 41.20 -40.49
N THR A 413 -7.52 41.95 -40.87
CA THR A 413 -6.57 42.55 -39.92
C THR A 413 -7.14 43.78 -39.20
N LYS A 414 -8.17 44.42 -39.77
CA LYS A 414 -8.79 45.61 -39.19
C LYS A 414 -9.83 45.20 -38.16
N LYS A 415 -9.57 45.52 -36.89
CA LYS A 415 -10.50 45.25 -35.78
C LYS A 415 -11.39 46.46 -35.47
N TYR A 416 -12.63 46.16 -35.10
CA TYR A 416 -13.63 47.11 -34.64
C TYR A 416 -14.18 46.67 -33.28
N TRP A 417 -14.71 47.61 -32.51
CA TRP A 417 -15.36 47.37 -31.23
C TRP A 417 -16.76 46.82 -31.40
N TRP A 418 -17.06 45.75 -30.68
CA TRP A 418 -18.36 45.08 -30.64
C TRP A 418 -18.84 44.97 -29.21
N ASN A 419 -20.14 45.11 -29.01
CA ASN A 419 -20.82 44.93 -27.74
C ASN A 419 -21.57 43.59 -27.81
N CYS A 420 -21.09 42.57 -27.12
CA CYS A 420 -21.66 41.24 -27.19
C CYS A 420 -23.10 41.23 -26.67
N SER A 421 -24.04 40.70 -27.46
CA SER A 421 -25.45 40.57 -27.05
C SER A 421 -25.68 39.58 -25.90
N ILE A 422 -24.73 38.66 -25.65
CA ILE A 422 -24.85 37.61 -24.64
C ILE A 422 -24.28 38.08 -23.31
N CYS A 423 -22.97 38.37 -23.27
CA CYS A 423 -22.28 38.73 -22.04
C CYS A 423 -22.26 40.23 -21.75
N GLN A 424 -22.79 41.07 -22.65
CA GLN A 424 -22.73 42.53 -22.59
C GLN A 424 -21.30 43.12 -22.54
N GLY A 425 -20.28 42.28 -22.74
CA GLY A 425 -18.88 42.69 -22.79
C GLY A 425 -18.50 43.33 -24.11
N GLU A 426 -17.60 44.30 -24.06
CA GLU A 426 -17.07 44.98 -25.25
C GLU A 426 -15.76 44.34 -25.70
N TYR A 427 -15.63 43.99 -26.99
CA TYR A 427 -14.44 43.29 -27.51
C TYR A 427 -14.05 43.76 -28.91
N LEU A 428 -12.81 43.46 -29.32
CA LEU A 428 -12.27 43.81 -30.63
C LEU A 428 -12.28 42.60 -31.57
N CYS A 429 -12.95 42.72 -32.70
CA CYS A 429 -13.01 41.69 -33.75
C CYS A 429 -13.10 42.35 -35.14
N SER A 430 -12.59 41.68 -36.17
CA SER A 430 -12.78 42.14 -37.55
C SER A 430 -14.16 41.75 -38.07
N ILE A 431 -14.66 42.52 -39.05
CA ILE A 431 -15.99 42.28 -39.64
C ILE A 431 -16.09 40.90 -40.31
N PRO A 432 -15.11 40.43 -41.11
CA PRO A 432 -15.17 39.10 -41.72
C PRO A 432 -15.27 37.98 -40.68
N ILE A 433 -14.38 37.99 -39.68
CA ILE A 433 -14.36 36.97 -38.61
C ILE A 433 -15.67 36.99 -37.82
N ARG A 434 -16.21 38.18 -37.50
CA ARG A 434 -17.48 38.30 -36.77
C ARG A 434 -18.67 37.74 -37.57
N ARG A 435 -18.66 37.84 -38.91
CA ARG A 435 -19.71 37.29 -39.78
C ARG A 435 -19.67 35.76 -39.84
N GLU A 436 -18.48 35.18 -39.90
CA GLU A 436 -18.30 33.73 -40.08
C GLU A 436 -18.29 32.95 -38.75
N VAL A 437 -17.72 33.53 -37.69
CA VAL A 437 -17.54 32.87 -36.39
C VAL A 437 -18.63 33.34 -35.43
N ILE A 438 -19.58 32.44 -35.15
CA ILE A 438 -20.71 32.68 -34.23
C ILE A 438 -20.21 33.06 -32.82
N ASP A 439 -19.18 32.38 -32.32
CA ASP A 439 -18.61 32.55 -30.97
C ASP A 439 -17.33 33.40 -30.95
N SER A 440 -17.32 34.48 -31.73
CA SER A 440 -16.17 35.41 -31.82
C SER A 440 -15.91 36.25 -30.57
N CYS A 441 -16.83 36.24 -29.59
CA CYS A 441 -16.67 36.99 -28.34
C CYS A 441 -15.70 36.24 -27.40
N PRO A 442 -14.55 36.85 -27.03
CA PRO A 442 -13.52 36.19 -26.23
C PRO A 442 -13.98 35.85 -24.80
N TYR A 443 -15.06 36.47 -24.33
CA TYR A 443 -15.64 36.19 -23.02
C TYR A 443 -16.62 35.01 -23.08
N CYS A 444 -17.41 34.91 -24.16
CA CYS A 444 -18.39 33.84 -24.33
C CYS A 444 -17.73 32.50 -24.67
N ASN A 445 -16.60 32.54 -25.38
CA ASN A 445 -15.82 31.35 -25.74
C ASN A 445 -14.79 30.94 -24.64
N ASP A 446 -14.80 31.62 -23.49
CA ASP A 446 -13.94 31.35 -22.33
C ASP A 446 -12.42 31.61 -22.53
N GLU A 447 -12.04 32.36 -23.58
CA GLU A 447 -10.65 32.76 -23.84
C GLU A 447 -10.16 33.88 -22.92
N GLN A 448 -11.05 34.81 -22.55
CA GLN A 448 -10.75 35.95 -21.67
C GLN A 448 -11.76 36.05 -20.51
N PRO A 449 -11.31 36.49 -19.32
CA PRO A 449 -12.18 36.69 -18.17
C PRO A 449 -13.00 37.97 -18.29
N LEU A 450 -14.30 37.87 -17.97
CA LEU A 450 -15.22 38.98 -17.79
C LEU A 450 -15.94 38.82 -16.45
N LYS A 451 -15.64 39.72 -15.53
CA LYS A 451 -16.23 39.74 -14.18
C LYS A 451 -17.75 39.91 -14.24
N GLY A 452 -18.46 39.11 -13.46
CA GLY A 452 -19.92 39.01 -13.48
C GLY A 452 -20.46 38.06 -14.54
N TYR A 453 -19.61 37.34 -15.27
CA TYR A 453 -20.02 36.47 -16.38
C TYR A 453 -19.31 35.11 -16.38
N ASN A 454 -18.03 35.03 -16.77
CA ASN A 454 -17.33 33.75 -17.01
C ASN A 454 -16.08 33.53 -16.14
N THR A 455 -15.86 34.35 -15.11
CA THR A 455 -14.74 34.10 -14.20
C THR A 455 -15.04 32.90 -13.32
N LEU A 456 -14.00 32.28 -12.77
CA LEU A 456 -14.15 31.14 -11.87
C LEU A 456 -14.99 31.52 -10.63
N ALA A 457 -14.87 32.76 -10.14
CA ALA A 457 -15.70 33.28 -9.06
C ALA A 457 -17.18 33.41 -9.44
N ASP A 458 -17.49 33.73 -10.69
CA ASP A 458 -18.87 33.87 -11.17
C ASP A 458 -19.52 32.51 -11.42
N ILE A 459 -18.76 31.56 -11.99
CA ILE A 459 -19.24 30.21 -12.30
C ILE A 459 -19.32 29.34 -11.03
N HIS A 460 -18.35 29.48 -10.12
CA HIS A 460 -18.23 28.72 -8.87
C HIS A 460 -18.00 29.63 -7.66
N PRO A 461 -19.00 30.47 -7.30
CA PRO A 461 -18.87 31.42 -6.19
C PRO A 461 -18.53 30.75 -4.86
N GLU A 462 -18.99 29.51 -4.66
CA GLU A 462 -18.70 28.70 -3.48
C GLU A 462 -17.21 28.40 -3.27
N LEU A 463 -16.38 28.47 -4.31
CA LEU A 463 -14.94 28.22 -4.19
C LEU A 463 -14.17 29.44 -3.68
N SER A 464 -14.77 30.63 -3.71
CA SER A 464 -14.09 31.89 -3.37
C SER A 464 -13.61 31.93 -1.91
N SER A 465 -14.39 31.39 -0.97
CA SER A 465 -14.00 31.30 0.45
C SER A 465 -12.84 30.34 0.71
N TYR A 466 -12.56 29.44 -0.23
CA TYR A 466 -11.50 28.45 -0.14
C TYR A 466 -10.27 28.84 -0.98
N TRP A 467 -10.33 29.94 -1.73
CA TRP A 467 -9.20 30.42 -2.52
C TRP A 467 -8.22 31.18 -1.63
N SER A 468 -6.97 30.73 -1.56
CA SER A 468 -5.96 31.46 -0.77
C SER A 468 -5.61 32.79 -1.43
N SER A 469 -5.40 33.81 -0.60
CA SER A 469 -4.88 35.12 -1.01
C SER A 469 -3.43 35.09 -1.49
N LYS A 470 -2.72 33.97 -1.30
CA LYS A 470 -1.34 33.76 -1.79
C LYS A 470 -1.27 33.34 -3.26
N ASN A 471 -2.40 33.04 -3.88
CA ASN A 471 -2.43 32.81 -5.32
C ASN A 471 -2.11 34.11 -6.06
N ILE A 472 -1.26 34.03 -7.09
CA ILE A 472 -0.87 35.19 -7.91
C ILE A 472 -2.08 35.78 -8.64
N GLN A 473 -2.93 34.90 -9.20
CA GLN A 473 -4.16 35.30 -9.87
C GLN A 473 -5.32 35.24 -8.88
N LYS A 474 -6.18 36.28 -8.90
CA LYS A 474 -7.42 36.26 -8.14
C LYS A 474 -8.45 35.36 -8.83
N ILE A 475 -9.36 34.83 -8.04
CA ILE A 475 -10.40 33.92 -8.53
C ILE A 475 -11.41 34.61 -9.47
N ASP A 476 -11.57 35.93 -9.36
CA ASP A 476 -12.41 36.76 -10.23
C ASP A 476 -11.68 37.33 -11.46
N GLU A 477 -10.46 36.88 -11.72
CA GLU A 477 -9.62 37.34 -12.85
C GLU A 477 -9.21 36.17 -13.77
N ILE A 478 -9.80 34.98 -13.59
CA ILE A 478 -9.42 33.77 -14.33
C ILE A 478 -10.63 33.00 -14.85
N THR A 479 -10.52 32.41 -16.03
CA THR A 479 -11.55 31.56 -16.64
C THR A 479 -11.44 30.11 -16.22
N LEU A 480 -12.54 29.35 -16.36
CA LEU A 480 -12.55 27.93 -16.03
C LEU A 480 -11.57 27.14 -16.91
N SER A 481 -11.54 27.41 -18.22
CA SER A 481 -10.66 26.72 -19.17
C SER A 481 -9.19 26.96 -18.88
N GLU A 482 -8.80 28.18 -18.51
CA GLU A 482 -7.43 28.48 -18.11
C GLU A 482 -7.05 27.77 -16.80
N ALA A 483 -7.96 27.76 -15.81
CA ALA A 483 -7.68 27.28 -14.47
C ALA A 483 -7.75 25.74 -14.33
N LYS A 484 -8.55 25.05 -15.15
CA LYS A 484 -8.94 23.63 -14.97
C LYS A 484 -7.78 22.67 -14.68
N ASN A 485 -6.66 22.84 -15.38
CA ASN A 485 -5.51 21.94 -15.29
C ASN A 485 -4.35 22.49 -14.45
N LYS A 486 -4.45 23.74 -13.99
CA LYS A 486 -3.46 24.40 -13.15
C LYS A 486 -3.68 24.05 -11.67
N LYS A 487 -2.62 24.20 -10.89
CA LYS A 487 -2.59 23.98 -9.45
C LYS A 487 -2.69 25.32 -8.73
N TYR A 488 -3.56 25.38 -7.72
CA TYR A 488 -3.78 26.57 -6.91
C TYR A 488 -3.68 26.24 -5.42
N ILE A 489 -3.43 27.27 -4.63
CA ILE A 489 -3.40 27.19 -3.18
C ILE A 489 -4.83 27.34 -2.65
N TRP A 490 -5.29 26.33 -1.94
CA TRP A 490 -6.62 26.24 -1.35
C TRP A 490 -6.52 26.32 0.17
N LEU A 491 -7.46 27.01 0.81
CA LEU A 491 -7.63 27.10 2.24
C LEU A 491 -8.70 26.07 2.68
N CYS A 492 -8.32 25.14 3.55
CA CYS A 492 -9.26 24.16 4.10
C CYS A 492 -10.08 24.77 5.23
N ASP A 493 -11.41 24.66 5.18
CA ASP A 493 -12.32 25.09 6.26
C ASP A 493 -12.23 24.24 7.53
N CYS A 494 -11.90 22.96 7.41
CA CYS A 494 -11.85 22.03 8.54
C CYS A 494 -10.60 22.22 9.41
N CYS A 495 -9.47 22.61 8.82
CA CYS A 495 -8.20 22.72 9.54
C CYS A 495 -7.50 24.08 9.39
N ASN A 496 -8.06 25.02 8.61
CA ASN A 496 -7.49 26.33 8.33
C ASN A 496 -6.05 26.31 7.80
N LEU A 497 -5.68 25.21 7.13
CA LEU A 497 -4.37 25.06 6.49
C LEU A 497 -4.48 25.20 4.99
N GLU A 498 -3.44 25.80 4.41
CA GLU A 498 -3.28 25.96 2.98
C GLU A 498 -2.65 24.72 2.34
N PHE A 499 -3.17 24.29 1.20
CA PHE A 499 -2.63 23.16 0.45
C PHE A 499 -2.74 23.41 -1.06
N ASN A 500 -1.90 22.73 -1.84
CA ASN A 500 -1.84 22.93 -3.29
C ASN A 500 -2.54 21.77 -4.04
N GLU A 501 -3.53 22.07 -4.86
CA GLU A 501 -4.27 21.06 -5.63
C GLU A 501 -4.80 21.60 -6.97
N LYS A 502 -5.00 20.71 -7.94
CA LYS A 502 -5.57 21.07 -9.25
C LYS A 502 -7.05 21.43 -9.16
N LEU A 503 -7.47 22.47 -9.88
CA LEU A 503 -8.89 22.86 -9.93
C LEU A 503 -9.79 21.73 -10.41
N SER A 504 -9.41 20.98 -11.45
CA SER A 504 -10.20 19.82 -11.93
C SER A 504 -10.45 18.76 -10.87
N ILE A 505 -9.48 18.50 -9.98
CA ILE A 505 -9.63 17.54 -8.87
C ILE A 505 -10.56 18.12 -7.80
N VAL A 506 -10.44 19.42 -7.54
CA VAL A 506 -11.34 20.13 -6.63
C VAL A 506 -12.78 20.04 -7.16
N LEU A 507 -13.03 20.44 -8.40
CA LEU A 507 -14.35 20.40 -9.02
C LEU A 507 -14.96 18.99 -9.05
N ASP A 508 -14.20 17.96 -9.43
CA ASP A 508 -14.67 16.57 -9.46
C ASP A 508 -15.14 16.09 -8.08
N LYS A 509 -14.32 16.33 -7.05
CA LYS A 509 -14.61 15.89 -5.69
C LYS A 509 -15.66 16.75 -5.00
N PHE A 510 -15.68 18.05 -5.28
CA PHE A 510 -16.61 19.00 -4.68
C PHE A 510 -18.02 18.88 -5.27
N SER A 511 -18.16 18.39 -6.50
CA SER A 511 -19.45 18.17 -7.17
C SER A 511 -20.20 16.91 -6.69
N ASN A 512 -19.50 15.95 -6.06
CA ASN A 512 -20.06 14.67 -5.62
C ASN A 512 -20.39 14.68 -4.10
N ILE A 513 -21.68 14.92 -3.77
CA ILE A 513 -22.42 14.54 -2.53
C ILE A 513 -22.54 15.57 -1.38
N LYS A 514 -23.80 15.65 -0.88
CA LYS A 514 -24.45 16.17 0.36
C LYS A 514 -23.73 17.04 1.41
N TYR A 515 -22.41 17.11 1.51
CA TYR A 515 -21.71 18.02 2.42
C TYR A 515 -20.46 18.52 1.68
N ARG A 516 -20.51 19.78 1.23
CA ARG A 516 -19.48 20.50 0.46
C ARG A 516 -18.22 20.75 1.32
N GLU A 517 -17.52 19.70 1.75
CA GLU A 517 -16.43 19.81 2.72
C GLU A 517 -15.06 19.62 2.05
N PHE A 518 -14.19 20.63 2.15
CA PHE A 518 -12.81 20.57 1.66
C PHE A 518 -11.95 19.52 2.40
N LYS A 519 -12.45 18.97 3.51
CA LYS A 519 -11.84 17.91 4.31
C LYS A 519 -11.40 16.68 3.50
N ILE A 520 -12.16 16.29 2.48
CA ILE A 520 -11.85 15.10 1.64
C ILE A 520 -10.69 15.40 0.68
N ILE A 521 -10.57 16.65 0.24
CA ILE A 521 -9.54 17.10 -0.70
C ILE A 521 -8.24 17.40 0.06
N CYS A 522 -8.35 18.11 1.19
CA CYS A 522 -7.23 18.57 2.00
C CYS A 522 -6.31 17.41 2.43
N PRO A 523 -5.02 17.42 2.04
CA PRO A 523 -4.08 16.34 2.30
C PRO A 523 -3.78 16.15 3.80
N TYR A 524 -3.95 17.21 4.59
CA TYR A 524 -3.83 17.15 6.05
C TYR A 524 -5.03 16.43 6.68
N CYS A 525 -6.24 16.77 6.25
CA CYS A 525 -7.48 16.20 6.81
C CYS A 525 -7.69 14.74 6.41
N ASN A 526 -7.26 14.36 5.20
CA ASN A 526 -7.30 12.97 4.74
C ASN A 526 -6.05 12.15 5.12
N LYS A 527 -5.16 12.71 5.95
CA LYS A 527 -3.95 12.05 6.50
C LYS A 527 -2.94 11.59 5.45
N LYS A 528 -2.92 12.18 4.26
CA LYS A 528 -1.83 11.99 3.30
C LYS A 528 -0.56 12.71 3.73
N THR A 529 -0.70 13.87 4.35
CA THR A 529 0.40 14.66 4.93
C THR A 529 0.09 14.96 6.39
N PRO A 530 1.10 15.02 7.27
CA PRO A 530 0.89 15.41 8.66
C PRO A 530 0.51 16.88 8.74
N LYS A 531 -0.33 17.23 9.71
CA LYS A 531 -0.44 18.64 10.12
C LYS A 531 0.90 19.11 10.71
N PRO A 532 1.20 20.42 10.71
CA PRO A 532 2.45 20.94 11.27
C PRO A 532 2.77 20.38 12.66
N GLU A 533 1.77 20.31 13.55
CA GLU A 533 1.88 19.79 14.91
C GLU A 533 2.10 18.27 15.01
N GLU A 534 1.80 17.51 13.97
CA GLU A 534 1.98 16.04 13.90
C GLU A 534 3.28 15.64 13.21
N SER A 535 3.88 16.57 12.47
CA SER A 535 5.07 16.34 11.66
C SER A 535 6.30 15.95 12.50
N LEU A 536 7.16 15.13 11.92
CA LEU A 536 8.40 14.68 12.53
C LEU A 536 9.32 15.86 12.85
N GLY A 537 9.48 16.80 11.91
CA GLY A 537 10.32 17.98 12.08
C GLY A 537 9.86 18.91 13.21
N TYR A 538 8.56 18.94 13.50
CA TYR A 538 7.99 19.73 14.61
C TYR A 538 8.04 18.98 15.94
N LYS A 539 7.59 17.71 15.98
CA LYS A 539 7.54 16.91 17.23
C LYS A 539 8.93 16.45 17.71
N LYS A 540 9.87 16.22 16.79
CA LYS A 540 11.22 15.70 17.09
C LYS A 540 12.30 16.53 16.38
N PRO A 541 12.44 17.83 16.71
CA PRO A 541 13.35 18.74 16.00
C PRO A 541 14.83 18.34 16.14
N PHE A 542 15.19 17.62 17.21
CA PHE A 542 16.55 17.08 17.43
C PHE A 542 17.00 16.10 16.35
N LEU A 543 16.08 15.53 15.56
CA LEU A 543 16.41 14.63 14.46
C LEU A 543 16.81 15.33 13.17
N LYS A 544 16.63 16.65 13.06
CA LYS A 544 16.98 17.42 11.85
C LYS A 544 18.46 17.30 11.48
N SER A 545 19.34 17.28 12.48
CA SER A 545 20.79 17.12 12.25
C SER A 545 21.21 15.70 11.83
N GLU A 546 20.31 14.73 11.97
CA GLU A 546 20.52 13.34 11.56
C GLU A 546 19.73 12.97 10.30
N TRP A 547 18.93 13.90 9.77
CA TRP A 547 18.04 13.69 8.63
C TRP A 547 18.76 13.92 7.30
N LEU A 548 18.45 13.07 6.32
CA LEU A 548 19.03 13.12 4.98
C LEU A 548 17.98 13.60 3.96
N ASP A 549 17.87 14.92 3.78
CA ASP A 549 16.83 15.56 2.94
C ASP A 549 16.86 15.06 1.48
N ASN A 550 18.05 14.84 0.93
CA ASN A 550 18.24 14.36 -0.44
C ASN A 550 17.68 12.96 -0.71
N ILE A 551 17.57 12.12 0.33
CA ILE A 551 17.07 10.74 0.22
C ILE A 551 15.62 10.66 0.70
N ASN A 552 15.31 11.30 1.83
CA ASN A 552 14.04 11.11 2.53
C ASN A 552 13.00 12.23 2.24
N GLY A 553 13.40 13.29 1.53
CA GLY A 553 12.58 14.48 1.34
C GLY A 553 12.50 15.36 2.60
N ASP A 554 11.57 16.31 2.60
CA ASP A 554 11.41 17.25 3.71
C ASP A 554 10.84 16.57 4.97
N ILE A 555 11.57 16.69 6.08
CA ILE A 555 11.23 16.15 7.41
C ILE A 555 9.85 16.61 7.93
N TYR A 556 9.33 17.76 7.48
CA TYR A 556 8.01 18.25 7.91
C TYR A 556 6.84 17.57 7.18
N ASN A 557 7.11 16.83 6.11
CA ASN A 557 6.08 16.06 5.39
C ASN A 557 5.89 14.63 5.91
N ILE A 558 6.60 14.26 6.98
CA ILE A 558 6.65 12.90 7.53
C ILE A 558 5.95 12.85 8.89
N PHE A 559 5.11 11.85 9.11
CA PHE A 559 4.46 11.63 10.41
C PHE A 559 5.47 11.22 11.49
N SER A 560 5.42 11.88 12.65
CA SER A 560 6.33 11.62 13.78
C SER A 560 6.23 10.20 14.38
N ASN A 561 5.11 9.51 14.15
CA ASN A 561 4.84 8.14 14.57
C ASN A 561 4.97 7.11 13.43
N SER A 562 5.52 7.48 12.27
CA SER A 562 5.70 6.55 11.16
C SER A 562 6.57 5.34 11.56
N ASN A 563 6.21 4.17 11.05
CA ASN A 563 6.96 2.93 11.23
C ASN A 563 7.97 2.66 10.10
N ASP A 564 8.13 3.61 9.17
CA ASP A 564 9.08 3.49 8.06
C ASP A 564 10.52 3.39 8.57
N ILE A 565 11.29 2.50 7.95
CA ILE A 565 12.72 2.30 8.21
C ILE A 565 13.48 3.10 7.17
N ILE A 566 14.08 4.22 7.58
CA ILE A 566 14.82 5.11 6.71
C ILE A 566 16.29 5.21 7.13
N GLU A 567 17.09 5.81 6.27
CA GLU A 567 18.52 6.06 6.52
C GLU A 567 18.73 7.41 7.22
N TRP A 568 19.64 7.40 8.19
CA TRP A 568 20.00 8.52 9.06
C TRP A 568 21.51 8.67 9.10
N ILE A 569 22.00 9.88 9.33
CA ILE A 569 23.42 10.13 9.62
C ILE A 569 23.60 10.35 11.12
N CYS A 570 24.47 9.57 11.76
CA CYS A 570 24.68 9.71 13.19
C CYS A 570 25.47 10.99 13.51
N ARG A 571 24.94 11.86 14.38
CA ARG A 571 25.64 13.08 14.83
C ARG A 571 26.98 12.84 15.55
N LYS A 572 27.17 11.65 16.16
CA LYS A 572 28.37 11.31 16.93
C LYS A 572 29.48 10.70 16.10
N CYS A 573 29.16 9.80 15.16
CA CYS A 573 30.16 9.08 14.37
C CYS A 573 30.12 9.38 12.86
N HIS A 574 29.19 10.23 12.42
CA HIS A 574 28.99 10.65 11.03
C HIS A 574 28.79 9.51 10.03
N ARG A 575 28.37 8.33 10.49
CA ARG A 575 28.07 7.17 9.64
C ARG A 575 26.57 7.03 9.42
N ASN A 576 26.23 6.53 8.23
CA ASN A 576 24.86 6.23 7.87
C ASN A 576 24.37 4.94 8.53
N PHE A 577 23.14 4.96 9.05
CA PHE A 577 22.48 3.79 9.63
C PHE A 577 20.97 3.82 9.38
N LYS A 578 20.34 2.64 9.40
CA LYS A 578 18.89 2.50 9.21
C LYS A 578 18.18 2.32 10.54
N ALA A 579 17.09 3.06 10.76
CA ALA A 579 16.26 2.96 11.95
C ALA A 579 14.81 3.39 11.65
N LYS A 580 13.85 2.84 12.43
CA LYS A 580 12.43 3.26 12.38
C LYS A 580 12.27 4.66 12.94
N ILE A 581 11.46 5.50 12.30
CA ILE A 581 11.14 6.87 12.77
C ILE A 581 10.49 6.86 14.15
N SER A 582 9.52 5.98 14.37
CA SER A 582 8.80 5.84 15.64
C SER A 582 9.73 5.49 16.82
N ASN A 583 10.81 4.73 16.59
CA ASN A 583 11.79 4.34 17.60
C ASN A 583 12.79 5.45 17.96
N ARG A 584 12.87 6.53 17.17
CA ARG A 584 13.82 7.62 17.42
C ARG A 584 13.37 8.49 18.59
N ALA A 585 14.26 8.77 19.52
CA ALA A 585 14.03 9.62 20.68
C ALA A 585 15.30 10.42 20.99
N GLU A 586 15.19 11.45 21.83
CA GLU A 586 16.38 12.18 22.25
C GLU A 586 17.33 11.24 22.99
N ASP A 587 18.61 11.29 22.62
CA ASP A 587 19.67 10.40 23.13
C ASP A 587 19.44 8.89 22.97
N ASP A 588 18.67 8.49 21.95
CA ASP A 588 18.48 7.08 21.65
C ASP A 588 19.78 6.34 21.26
N GLU A 589 19.79 5.02 21.50
CA GLU A 589 20.89 4.13 21.10
C GLU A 589 20.67 3.52 19.70
N CYS A 590 19.88 4.13 18.80
CA CYS A 590 19.55 3.52 17.51
C CYS A 590 20.77 3.35 16.60
N CYS A 591 21.75 4.25 16.68
CA CYS A 591 22.99 4.11 15.91
C CYS A 591 23.73 2.82 16.31
N PRO A 592 23.86 1.83 15.41
CA PRO A 592 24.46 0.53 15.74
C PRO A 592 25.97 0.64 16.02
N TYR A 593 26.62 1.69 15.49
CA TYR A 593 28.04 1.93 15.70
C TYR A 593 28.32 2.48 17.11
N CYS A 594 27.61 3.54 17.51
CA CYS A 594 27.78 4.15 18.84
C CYS A 594 27.29 3.23 19.97
N SER A 595 26.29 2.38 19.71
CA SER A 595 25.80 1.37 20.68
C SER A 595 26.68 0.10 20.75
N ASN A 596 27.79 0.06 19.99
CA ASN A 596 28.73 -1.08 19.88
C ASN A 596 28.09 -2.38 19.38
N ARG A 597 26.99 -2.29 18.63
CA ARG A 597 26.35 -3.42 17.92
C ARG A 597 27.02 -3.71 16.58
N LYS A 598 27.64 -2.69 15.96
CA LYS A 598 28.51 -2.82 14.79
C LYS A 598 29.93 -2.37 15.13
N LEU A 599 30.90 -3.15 14.65
CA LEU A 599 32.33 -2.91 14.82
C LEU A 599 32.82 -1.82 13.87
N ILE A 600 33.67 -0.92 14.39
CA ILE A 600 34.51 0.02 13.67
C ILE A 600 35.94 -0.19 14.16
N LYS A 601 36.79 -0.73 13.28
CA LYS A 601 38.22 -0.90 13.54
C LYS A 601 38.88 0.46 13.74
N GLY A 602 39.71 0.58 14.78
CA GLY A 602 40.36 1.82 15.21
C GLY A 602 39.48 2.73 16.09
N THR A 603 38.27 2.31 16.47
CA THR A 603 37.36 3.15 17.28
C THR A 603 36.75 2.38 18.44
N ASN A 604 35.98 1.33 18.15
CA ASN A 604 35.26 0.55 19.17
C ASN A 604 35.63 -0.93 19.18
N ASP A 605 36.69 -1.31 18.46
CA ASP A 605 37.27 -2.62 18.56
C ASP A 605 38.03 -2.81 19.88
N LEU A 606 38.23 -4.08 20.23
CA LEU A 606 38.77 -4.45 21.52
C LEU A 606 40.27 -4.14 21.63
N ALA A 607 41.01 -4.17 20.51
CA ALA A 607 42.43 -3.81 20.52
C ALA A 607 42.62 -2.32 20.82
N THR A 608 41.77 -1.45 20.27
CA THR A 608 41.79 -0.01 20.56
C THR A 608 41.27 0.33 21.95
N THR A 609 40.15 -0.27 22.37
CA THR A 609 39.51 0.11 23.65
C THR A 609 40.11 -0.58 24.88
N HIS A 610 40.72 -1.76 24.74
CA HIS A 610 41.27 -2.55 25.85
C HIS A 610 42.67 -3.11 25.50
N PRO A 611 43.68 -2.25 25.24
CA PRO A 611 44.99 -2.67 24.77
C PRO A 611 45.73 -3.60 25.75
N HIS A 612 45.42 -3.53 27.06
CA HIS A 612 46.01 -4.42 28.07
C HIS A 612 45.70 -5.91 27.80
N LEU A 613 44.56 -6.21 27.16
CA LEU A 613 44.14 -7.57 26.82
C LEU A 613 45.01 -8.21 25.72
N ILE A 614 45.78 -7.43 24.97
CA ILE A 614 46.70 -7.94 23.94
C ILE A 614 47.71 -8.92 24.56
N LYS A 615 48.19 -8.63 25.78
CA LYS A 615 49.16 -9.49 26.49
C LYS A 615 48.55 -10.80 27.02
N GLU A 616 47.24 -10.83 27.19
CA GLU A 616 46.50 -12.00 27.65
C GLU A 616 45.84 -12.77 26.50
N TRP A 617 45.98 -12.34 25.25
CA TRP A 617 45.40 -13.02 24.10
C TRP A 617 46.26 -14.19 23.67
N SER A 618 45.68 -15.40 23.65
CA SER A 618 46.40 -16.59 23.20
C SER A 618 46.48 -16.65 21.67
N SER A 619 47.54 -17.28 21.16
CA SER A 619 47.69 -17.62 19.73
C SER A 619 46.73 -18.71 19.26
N LEU A 620 46.00 -19.37 20.17
CA LEU A 620 44.96 -20.35 19.85
C LEU A 620 43.67 -19.74 19.28
N ASN A 621 43.53 -18.41 19.32
CA ASN A 621 42.36 -17.74 18.77
C ASN A 621 42.42 -17.63 17.24
N ASP A 622 41.32 -17.98 16.58
CA ASP A 622 41.14 -17.83 15.13
C ASP A 622 40.80 -16.38 14.70
N ARG A 623 40.53 -15.49 15.67
CA ARG A 623 40.19 -14.09 15.44
C ARG A 623 41.20 -13.14 16.09
N GLN A 624 41.43 -12.01 15.42
CA GLN A 624 42.18 -10.91 16.01
C GLN A 624 41.30 -10.07 16.95
N LEU A 625 41.90 -9.49 18.00
CA LEU A 625 41.24 -8.55 18.91
C LEU A 625 40.58 -7.37 18.18
N SER A 626 41.20 -6.89 17.10
CA SER A 626 40.68 -5.78 16.29
C SER A 626 39.38 -6.11 15.52
N CYS A 627 38.96 -7.37 15.53
CA CYS A 627 37.72 -7.85 14.90
C CYS A 627 36.56 -8.02 15.89
N LEU A 628 36.73 -7.64 17.16
CA LEU A 628 35.77 -7.90 18.23
C LEU A 628 35.44 -6.60 18.99
N THR A 629 34.21 -6.46 19.46
CA THR A 629 33.81 -5.38 20.40
C THR A 629 33.80 -5.89 21.84
N ASN A 630 33.77 -4.98 22.82
CA ASN A 630 33.66 -5.34 24.23
C ASN A 630 32.35 -6.08 24.62
N LYS A 631 31.32 -6.02 23.77
CA LYS A 631 30.05 -6.76 23.95
C LYS A 631 30.05 -8.14 23.27
N SER A 632 31.15 -8.54 22.62
CA SER A 632 31.24 -9.79 21.88
C SER A 632 31.00 -11.02 22.76
N THR A 633 30.19 -11.95 22.28
CA THR A 633 29.97 -13.27 22.89
C THR A 633 30.98 -14.32 22.43
N TYR A 634 31.95 -13.94 21.60
CA TYR A 634 33.03 -14.82 21.14
C TYR A 634 33.80 -15.40 22.33
N LYS A 635 33.93 -16.74 22.36
CA LYS A 635 34.63 -17.50 23.40
C LYS A 635 36.11 -17.59 23.02
N ALA A 636 36.89 -16.67 23.56
CA ALA A 636 38.32 -16.56 23.27
C ALA A 636 39.17 -17.39 24.26
N TRP A 637 40.34 -17.81 23.80
CA TRP A 637 41.44 -18.33 24.61
C TRP A 637 42.25 -17.18 25.21
N TRP A 638 42.40 -17.21 26.53
CA TRP A 638 43.14 -16.23 27.31
C TRP A 638 44.32 -16.90 27.98
N LYS A 639 45.47 -16.23 27.98
CA LYS A 639 46.66 -16.64 28.71
C LYS A 639 46.73 -15.87 30.03
N CYS A 640 46.64 -16.59 31.15
CA CYS A 640 46.68 -15.96 32.46
C CYS A 640 48.03 -15.31 32.72
N SER A 641 48.04 -14.05 33.16
CA SER A 641 49.28 -13.34 33.51
C SER A 641 50.00 -13.95 34.72
N VAL A 642 49.26 -14.60 35.63
CA VAL A 642 49.76 -15.21 36.87
C VAL A 642 50.27 -16.64 36.63
N CYS A 643 49.37 -17.60 36.35
CA CYS A 643 49.75 -19.01 36.24
C CYS A 643 50.26 -19.42 34.85
N LYS A 644 50.25 -18.51 33.87
CA LYS A 644 50.61 -18.73 32.45
C LYS A 644 49.77 -19.78 31.70
N GLY A 645 48.84 -20.46 32.38
CA GLY A 645 47.89 -21.39 31.77
C GLY A 645 46.92 -20.68 30.83
N GLU A 646 46.49 -21.41 29.79
CA GLU A 646 45.53 -20.94 28.80
C GLU A 646 44.13 -21.46 29.13
N TYR A 647 43.11 -20.60 29.07
CA TYR A 647 41.73 -20.93 29.43
C TYR A 647 40.73 -20.21 28.51
N GLN A 648 39.53 -20.75 28.37
CA GLN A 648 38.50 -20.15 27.53
C GLN A 648 37.51 -19.30 28.33
N GLN A 649 37.22 -18.09 27.84
CA GLN A 649 36.16 -17.23 28.38
C GLN A 649 35.60 -16.31 27.29
N THR A 650 34.32 -15.97 27.38
CA THR A 650 33.73 -14.99 26.45
C THR A 650 34.28 -13.59 26.72
N VAL A 651 34.54 -12.85 25.63
CA VAL A 651 35.05 -11.47 25.68
C VAL A 651 34.21 -10.58 26.60
N LYS A 652 32.89 -10.58 26.43
CA LYS A 652 31.96 -9.81 27.28
C LYS A 652 32.14 -10.12 28.77
N LYS A 653 32.30 -11.40 29.15
CA LYS A 653 32.46 -11.81 30.56
C LYS A 653 33.82 -11.41 31.12
N LYS A 654 34.88 -11.52 30.32
CA LYS A 654 36.25 -11.11 30.67
C LYS A 654 36.34 -9.62 31.02
N ILE A 655 35.58 -8.78 30.32
CA ILE A 655 35.57 -7.32 30.53
C ILE A 655 34.68 -6.94 31.72
N LEU A 656 33.56 -7.64 31.92
CA LEU A 656 32.61 -7.32 32.99
C LEU A 656 33.13 -7.69 34.39
N MET A 657 33.91 -8.76 34.51
CA MET A 657 34.41 -9.28 35.79
C MET A 657 35.81 -8.73 36.11
N LYS A 658 35.90 -7.84 37.12
CA LYS A 658 37.16 -7.19 37.54
C LYS A 658 38.13 -8.12 38.29
N GLU A 659 37.67 -9.24 38.84
CA GLU A 659 38.50 -10.22 39.55
C GLU A 659 38.96 -11.36 38.63
N SER A 660 40.19 -11.85 38.84
CA SER A 660 40.87 -12.84 37.99
C SER A 660 40.00 -14.07 37.73
N CYS A 661 39.42 -14.16 36.52
CA CYS A 661 38.55 -15.26 36.07
C CYS A 661 39.32 -16.52 35.64
N CYS A 662 40.63 -16.59 35.88
CA CYS A 662 41.42 -17.75 35.52
C CYS A 662 40.96 -18.96 36.36
N PRO A 663 40.43 -20.03 35.73
CA PRO A 663 39.89 -21.17 36.46
C PRO A 663 40.97 -21.91 37.28
N TYR A 664 42.24 -21.81 36.85
CA TYR A 664 43.38 -22.35 37.58
C TYR A 664 43.68 -21.54 38.85
N CYS A 665 43.75 -20.21 38.75
CA CYS A 665 44.03 -19.35 39.92
C CYS A 665 42.90 -19.39 40.96
N GLN A 666 41.66 -19.64 40.53
CA GLN A 666 40.51 -19.78 41.42
C GLN A 666 40.33 -21.21 41.98
N ASN A 667 41.21 -22.15 41.65
CA ASN A 667 41.09 -23.57 42.03
C ASN A 667 39.76 -24.22 41.61
N ASN A 668 39.25 -23.83 40.43
CA ASN A 668 38.11 -24.46 39.77
C ASN A 668 38.56 -25.57 38.81
N GLU A 669 39.73 -25.42 38.19
CA GLU A 669 40.36 -26.42 37.30
C GLU A 669 41.80 -26.70 37.72
N VAL A 670 42.28 -27.91 37.43
CA VAL A 670 43.65 -28.35 37.78
C VAL A 670 44.62 -27.92 36.69
N LEU A 671 45.70 -27.24 37.09
CA LEU A 671 46.89 -26.96 36.31
C LEU A 671 48.08 -27.62 36.99
N LYS A 672 48.60 -28.68 36.35
CA LYS A 672 49.75 -29.44 36.84
C LYS A 672 50.97 -28.53 37.03
N GLY A 673 51.64 -28.67 38.16
CA GLY A 673 52.78 -27.84 38.57
C GLY A 673 52.38 -26.49 39.17
N PHE A 674 51.08 -26.21 39.35
CA PHE A 674 50.59 -24.96 39.92
C PHE A 674 49.64 -25.18 41.10
N ASN A 675 48.47 -25.78 40.88
CA ASN A 675 47.44 -25.94 41.92
C ASN A 675 47.01 -27.38 42.17
N ASP A 676 47.68 -28.36 41.56
CA ASP A 676 47.44 -29.77 41.82
C ASP A 676 47.90 -30.18 43.24
N LEU A 677 47.37 -31.30 43.73
CA LEU A 677 47.61 -31.81 45.08
C LEU A 677 49.08 -32.18 45.28
N ALA A 678 49.75 -32.72 44.27
CA ALA A 678 51.17 -33.10 44.38
C ALA A 678 52.06 -31.87 44.55
N THR A 679 51.77 -30.80 43.80
CA THR A 679 52.49 -29.52 43.91
C THR A 679 52.18 -28.80 45.23
N THR A 680 50.92 -28.72 45.63
CA THR A 680 50.51 -27.91 46.79
C THR A 680 50.66 -28.64 48.13
N HIS A 681 50.54 -29.97 48.16
CA HIS A 681 50.56 -30.79 49.37
C HIS A 681 51.46 -32.03 49.22
N PRO A 682 52.76 -31.87 48.92
CA PRO A 682 53.67 -32.99 48.65
C PRO A 682 53.79 -33.99 49.81
N TRP A 683 53.57 -33.57 51.06
CA TRP A 683 53.61 -34.46 52.22
C TRP A 683 52.47 -35.48 52.25
N LEU A 684 51.29 -35.14 51.70
CA LEU A 684 50.15 -36.05 51.62
C LEU A 684 50.37 -37.16 50.59
N ILE A 685 51.22 -36.94 49.59
CA ILE A 685 51.48 -37.91 48.53
C ILE A 685 52.18 -39.16 49.07
N LYS A 686 52.93 -39.03 50.18
CA LYS A 686 53.53 -40.18 50.88
C LYS A 686 52.50 -41.16 51.43
N GLU A 687 51.29 -40.69 51.72
CA GLU A 687 50.16 -41.53 52.16
C GLU A 687 49.24 -41.95 50.99
N TRP A 688 49.51 -41.53 49.75
CA TRP A 688 48.69 -41.87 48.59
C TRP A 688 48.85 -43.36 48.25
N SER A 689 47.77 -44.12 48.26
CA SER A 689 47.82 -45.55 47.90
C SER A 689 47.89 -45.74 46.38
N THR A 690 48.52 -46.83 45.95
CA THR A 690 48.52 -47.30 44.56
C THR A 690 47.14 -47.82 44.10
N LEU A 691 46.18 -47.98 45.01
CA LEU A 691 44.79 -48.34 44.70
C LEU A 691 43.97 -47.18 44.10
N ASN A 692 44.52 -45.97 44.04
CA ASN A 692 43.84 -44.84 43.44
C ASN A 692 43.82 -44.94 41.91
N ASP A 693 42.64 -44.72 41.31
CA ASP A 693 42.44 -44.66 39.85
C ASP A 693 42.84 -43.30 39.25
N ARG A 694 43.26 -42.34 40.09
CA ARG A 694 43.70 -41.01 39.68
C ARG A 694 45.07 -40.68 40.24
N ASP A 695 45.88 -40.03 39.42
CA ASP A 695 47.16 -39.49 39.83
C ASP A 695 46.99 -38.24 40.70
N SER A 696 47.84 -38.08 41.72
CA SER A 696 47.74 -36.93 42.62
C SER A 696 47.98 -35.58 41.92
N SER A 697 48.68 -35.55 40.79
CA SER A 697 48.88 -34.33 39.99
C SER A 697 47.67 -33.97 39.11
N SER A 698 46.60 -34.79 39.13
CA SER A 698 45.36 -34.57 38.36
C SER A 698 44.19 -34.04 39.19
N ILE A 699 44.40 -33.77 40.48
CA ILE A 699 43.36 -33.36 41.42
C ILE A 699 43.84 -32.22 42.31
N MET A 700 42.94 -31.37 42.80
CA MET A 700 43.26 -30.27 43.73
C MET A 700 43.05 -30.67 45.19
N CYS A 701 43.66 -29.92 46.11
CA CYS A 701 43.53 -30.13 47.55
C CYS A 701 42.10 -29.97 48.09
N ASN A 702 41.25 -29.21 47.41
CA ASN A 702 39.84 -29.02 47.76
C ASN A 702 38.90 -30.10 47.17
N SER A 703 39.44 -31.11 46.48
CA SER A 703 38.67 -32.13 45.77
C SER A 703 37.83 -33.01 46.71
N SER A 704 36.60 -33.31 46.30
CA SER A 704 35.72 -34.28 46.96
C SER A 704 36.03 -35.73 46.60
N TYR A 705 37.05 -35.98 45.76
CA TYR A 705 37.47 -37.31 45.36
C TYR A 705 37.86 -38.16 46.58
N ARG A 706 37.27 -39.36 46.69
CA ARG A 706 37.48 -40.32 47.79
C ARG A 706 38.66 -41.23 47.47
N ALA A 707 39.85 -40.74 47.76
CA ALA A 707 41.10 -41.45 47.60
C ALA A 707 41.30 -42.55 48.66
N TRP A 708 42.07 -43.57 48.27
CA TRP A 708 42.69 -44.54 49.15
C TRP A 708 43.97 -43.96 49.74
N TRP A 709 44.08 -44.04 51.05
CA TRP A 709 45.22 -43.57 51.82
C TRP A 709 45.84 -44.75 52.56
N LYS A 710 47.16 -44.83 52.57
CA LYS A 710 47.92 -45.76 53.39
C LYS A 710 48.30 -45.08 54.69
N CYS A 711 47.74 -45.54 55.81
CA CYS A 711 48.01 -44.96 57.12
C CYS A 711 49.49 -45.12 57.50
N SER A 712 50.15 -44.05 57.95
CA SER A 712 51.54 -44.07 58.44
C SER A 712 51.72 -45.00 59.64
N GLU A 713 50.74 -45.05 60.55
CA GLU A 713 50.84 -45.76 61.83
C GLU A 713 50.61 -47.27 61.69
N CYS A 714 49.48 -47.68 61.10
CA CYS A 714 49.11 -49.10 61.02
C CYS A 714 49.35 -49.72 59.65
N SER A 715 49.86 -48.95 58.67
CA SER A 715 50.08 -49.38 57.28
C SER A 715 48.85 -49.91 56.54
N LYS A 716 47.65 -49.85 57.12
CA LYS A 716 46.40 -50.27 56.49
C LYS A 716 45.82 -49.18 55.61
N GLU A 717 45.15 -49.62 54.56
CA GLU A 717 44.52 -48.76 53.59
C GLU A 717 43.10 -48.39 54.01
N TYR A 718 42.75 -47.13 53.83
CA TYR A 718 41.44 -46.59 54.17
C TYR A 718 41.01 -45.53 53.16
N ARG A 719 39.70 -45.31 53.02
CA ARG A 719 39.16 -44.31 52.11
C ARG A 719 38.81 -43.02 52.82
N GLN A 720 39.27 -41.89 52.29
CA GLN A 720 38.91 -40.55 52.76
C GLN A 720 38.90 -39.55 51.60
N THR A 721 38.06 -38.50 51.67
CA THR A 721 38.12 -37.44 50.66
C THR A 721 39.40 -36.62 50.79
N VAL A 722 39.96 -36.19 49.66
CA VAL A 722 41.17 -35.33 49.61
C VAL A 722 40.95 -34.07 50.44
N LYS A 723 39.84 -33.35 50.22
CA LYS A 723 39.46 -32.17 51.00
C LYS A 723 39.48 -32.40 52.51
N LYS A 724 38.93 -33.52 52.99
CA LYS A 724 38.89 -33.83 54.43
C LYS A 724 40.27 -34.20 54.97
N LYS A 725 41.07 -34.94 54.18
CA LYS A 725 42.44 -35.29 54.52
C LYS A 725 43.36 -34.06 54.60
N THR A 726 43.16 -33.08 53.74
CA THR A 726 43.88 -31.80 53.77
C THR A 726 43.48 -30.92 54.96
N LEU A 727 42.20 -30.93 55.36
CA LEU A 727 41.70 -30.10 56.46
C LEU A 727 41.96 -30.66 57.86
N MET A 728 42.10 -31.98 58.02
CA MET A 728 42.26 -32.62 59.34
C MET A 728 43.72 -32.97 59.63
N ASN A 729 44.32 -32.29 60.61
CA ASN A 729 45.71 -32.49 61.03
C ASN A 729 45.94 -33.71 61.97
N ILE A 730 44.92 -34.57 62.14
CA ILE A 730 44.95 -35.76 63.01
C ILE A 730 44.75 -37.01 62.14
N SER A 731 45.46 -38.12 62.45
CA SER A 731 45.35 -39.41 61.75
C SER A 731 43.88 -39.82 61.56
N CYS A 732 43.38 -39.72 60.34
CA CYS A 732 42.00 -40.04 59.95
C CYS A 732 41.75 -41.54 59.74
N CYS A 733 42.71 -42.40 60.13
CA CYS A 733 42.60 -43.83 59.94
C CYS A 733 41.49 -44.39 60.84
N PRO A 734 40.44 -45.02 60.27
CA PRO A 734 39.32 -45.53 61.06
C PRO A 734 39.73 -46.66 62.01
N TYR A 735 40.83 -47.37 61.71
CA TYR A 735 41.38 -48.42 62.56
C TYR A 735 42.09 -47.83 63.79
N CYS A 736 43.01 -46.88 63.59
CA CYS A 736 43.74 -46.24 64.70
C CYS A 736 42.83 -45.44 65.64
N GLN A 737 41.69 -44.93 65.16
CA GLN A 737 40.73 -44.19 65.98
C GLN A 737 39.70 -45.08 66.72
N ASN A 738 39.75 -46.41 66.54
CA ASN A 738 38.73 -47.35 67.04
C ASN A 738 37.31 -46.98 66.54
N ASN A 739 37.23 -46.53 65.28
CA ASN A 739 35.95 -46.34 64.57
C ASN A 739 35.58 -47.57 63.73
N LYS A 740 36.56 -48.45 63.46
CA LYS A 740 36.37 -49.74 62.79
C LYS A 740 37.29 -50.76 63.45
N VAL A 741 36.72 -51.91 63.81
CA VAL A 741 37.46 -53.02 64.41
C VAL A 741 38.29 -53.73 63.34
N LEU A 742 39.54 -54.03 63.69
CA LEU A 742 40.49 -54.79 62.92
C LEU A 742 41.10 -55.85 63.85
N LYS A 743 40.80 -57.12 63.54
CA LYS A 743 41.33 -58.28 64.26
C LYS A 743 42.87 -58.23 64.31
N GLY A 744 43.44 -58.43 65.50
CA GLY A 744 44.87 -58.37 65.77
C GLY A 744 45.42 -56.96 66.01
N LEU A 745 44.58 -55.91 66.01
CA LEU A 745 45.02 -54.54 66.27
C LEU A 745 44.23 -53.89 67.42
N ASN A 746 42.91 -53.76 67.26
CA ASN A 746 42.06 -53.01 68.20
C ASN A 746 40.80 -53.77 68.65
N ASP A 747 40.71 -55.06 68.34
CA ASP A 747 39.64 -55.89 68.86
C ASP A 747 39.82 -56.21 70.36
N LEU A 748 38.75 -56.62 71.02
CA LEU A 748 38.71 -56.88 72.45
C LEU A 748 39.61 -58.07 72.82
N ALA A 749 39.68 -59.11 71.98
CA ALA A 749 40.57 -60.25 72.26
C ALA A 749 42.04 -59.84 72.26
N THR A 750 42.45 -58.96 71.34
CA THR A 750 43.83 -58.47 71.28
C THR A 750 44.14 -57.46 72.39
N THR A 751 43.24 -56.52 72.67
CA THR A 751 43.52 -55.39 73.58
C THR A 751 43.20 -55.68 75.06
N HIS A 752 42.30 -56.63 75.32
CA HIS A 752 41.78 -56.93 76.66
C HIS A 752 41.73 -58.46 76.89
N GLU A 753 42.81 -59.15 76.55
CA GLU A 753 42.92 -60.62 76.66
C GLU A 753 42.55 -61.16 78.05
N TYR A 754 42.91 -60.42 79.11
CA TYR A 754 42.61 -60.79 80.50
C TYR A 754 41.10 -60.95 80.78
N LEU A 755 40.23 -60.24 80.06
CA LEU A 755 38.77 -60.35 80.21
C LEU A 755 38.20 -61.60 79.54
N LEU A 756 38.94 -62.26 78.64
CA LEU A 756 38.46 -63.44 77.92
C LEU A 756 38.22 -64.64 78.85
N SER A 757 38.92 -64.69 79.99
CA SER A 757 38.69 -65.70 81.04
C SER A 757 37.31 -65.57 81.70
N GLU A 758 36.73 -64.37 81.72
CA GLU A 758 35.39 -64.09 82.22
C GLU A 758 34.33 -64.12 81.11
N TRP A 759 34.69 -64.36 79.84
CA TRP A 759 33.74 -64.33 78.73
C TRP A 759 32.95 -65.64 78.63
N ASP A 760 31.62 -65.57 78.64
CA ASP A 760 30.80 -66.76 78.41
C ASP A 760 30.63 -67.04 76.91
N TYR A 761 31.50 -67.90 76.37
CA TYR A 761 31.51 -68.22 74.93
C TYR A 761 30.22 -68.87 74.43
N LEU A 762 29.57 -69.71 75.25
CA LEU A 762 28.35 -70.41 74.86
C LEU A 762 27.18 -69.41 74.78
N ASN A 763 26.99 -68.61 75.84
CA ASN A 763 25.88 -67.66 75.89
C ASN A 763 26.09 -66.44 74.99
N ASN A 764 27.33 -66.14 74.58
CA ASN A 764 27.64 -65.03 73.68
C ASN A 764 27.76 -65.43 72.20
N ILE A 765 27.62 -66.71 71.85
CA ILE A 765 27.87 -67.20 70.48
C ILE A 765 27.07 -66.45 69.41
N LEU A 766 25.84 -66.03 69.73
CA LEU A 766 24.96 -65.23 68.85
C LEU A 766 25.00 -63.71 69.13
N LEU A 767 25.71 -63.25 70.16
CA LEU A 767 25.70 -61.85 70.60
C LEU A 767 26.94 -61.07 70.10
N ALA A 768 28.13 -61.64 70.29
CA ALA A 768 29.40 -61.05 69.86
C ALA A 768 30.54 -62.08 69.92
N LYS A 769 31.53 -61.89 69.04
CA LYS A 769 32.85 -62.53 69.17
C LYS A 769 33.85 -61.47 69.65
N PRO A 770 34.74 -61.78 70.60
CA PRO A 770 35.75 -60.84 71.08
C PRO A 770 36.64 -60.24 69.96
N THR A 771 36.80 -60.92 68.83
CA THR A 771 37.58 -60.44 67.67
C THR A 771 36.85 -59.41 66.80
N ASP A 772 35.55 -59.20 67.01
CA ASP A 772 34.69 -58.39 66.13
C ASP A 772 34.17 -57.12 66.82
N ILE A 773 34.62 -56.89 68.05
CA ILE A 773 34.24 -55.76 68.92
C ILE A 773 35.50 -55.13 69.50
N ASP A 774 35.44 -53.86 69.88
CA ASP A 774 36.51 -53.15 70.58
C ASP A 774 36.09 -52.75 72.02
N GLU A 775 36.99 -52.06 72.72
CA GLU A 775 36.75 -51.55 74.08
C GLU A 775 35.62 -50.51 74.19
N LYS A 776 35.24 -49.86 73.09
CA LYS A 776 34.18 -48.84 73.06
C LYS A 776 32.80 -49.46 72.84
N SER A 777 32.74 -50.74 72.50
CA SER A 777 31.50 -51.47 72.26
C SER A 777 30.52 -51.35 73.44
N ASN A 778 29.32 -50.85 73.14
CA ASN A 778 28.19 -50.76 74.07
C ASN A 778 27.40 -52.08 74.16
N LYS A 779 27.83 -53.16 73.48
CA LYS A 779 27.10 -54.44 73.47
C LYS A 779 27.05 -55.02 74.89
N ASN A 780 25.88 -55.53 75.25
CA ASN A 780 25.62 -56.18 76.52
C ASN A 780 25.75 -57.69 76.35
N VAL A 781 26.73 -58.30 77.01
CA VAL A 781 27.14 -59.70 76.81
C VAL A 781 27.20 -60.42 78.15
N TRP A 782 27.21 -61.74 78.11
CA TRP A 782 27.26 -62.61 79.27
C TRP A 782 28.70 -62.78 79.77
N TRP A 783 28.88 -62.61 81.07
CA TRP A 783 30.14 -62.79 81.78
C TRP A 783 29.99 -63.90 82.81
N ILE A 784 31.05 -64.68 82.96
CA ILE A 784 31.30 -65.60 84.06
C ILE A 784 31.92 -64.80 85.19
N CYS A 785 31.37 -64.90 86.40
CA CYS A 785 31.92 -64.16 87.53
C CYS A 785 33.28 -64.70 87.95
N LYS A 786 34.24 -63.79 88.16
CA LYS A 786 35.58 -64.10 88.69
C LYS A 786 35.56 -64.74 90.09
N ASP A 787 34.62 -64.35 90.95
CA ASP A 787 34.54 -64.82 92.34
C ASP A 787 33.78 -66.16 92.48
N ASP A 788 32.82 -66.42 91.58
CA ASP A 788 32.03 -67.65 91.60
C ASP A 788 31.75 -68.13 90.16
N PRO A 789 32.40 -69.23 89.73
CA PRO A 789 32.21 -69.80 88.40
C PRO A 789 30.79 -70.28 88.08
N ASN A 790 29.86 -70.31 89.02
CA ASN A 790 28.44 -70.63 88.77
C ASN A 790 27.62 -69.39 88.41
N HIS A 791 28.09 -68.18 88.74
CA HIS A 791 27.38 -66.95 88.44
C HIS A 791 27.57 -66.54 86.98
N ARG A 792 26.45 -66.34 86.27
CA ARG A 792 26.39 -65.76 84.93
C ARG A 792 25.59 -64.47 84.97
N TYR A 793 26.12 -63.40 84.39
CA TYR A 793 25.44 -62.09 84.41
C TYR A 793 25.68 -61.32 83.11
N LYS A 794 24.70 -60.51 82.70
CA LYS A 794 24.85 -59.59 81.57
C LYS A 794 25.46 -58.27 82.02
N PHE A 795 26.50 -57.83 81.32
CA PHE A 795 27.12 -56.51 81.50
C PHE A 795 27.67 -55.96 80.19
N LYS A 796 27.65 -54.63 80.02
CA LYS A 796 28.18 -53.98 78.80
C LYS A 796 29.70 -54.05 78.78
N ILE A 797 30.30 -54.29 77.61
CA ILE A 797 31.76 -54.43 77.44
C ILE A 797 32.51 -53.17 77.89
N ASN A 798 32.16 -52.01 77.35
CA ASN A 798 32.82 -50.76 77.72
C ASN A 798 32.68 -50.43 79.21
N GLU A 799 31.54 -50.71 79.83
CA GLU A 799 31.33 -50.56 81.28
C GLU A 799 32.12 -51.61 82.07
N LYS A 800 32.20 -52.87 81.63
CA LYS A 800 33.01 -53.91 82.27
C LYS A 800 34.47 -53.47 82.34
N ILE A 801 35.03 -52.99 81.22
CA ILE A 801 36.40 -52.47 81.16
C ILE A 801 36.58 -51.27 82.10
N LYS A 802 35.62 -50.33 82.14
CA LYS A 802 35.69 -49.19 83.07
C LYS A 802 35.63 -49.64 84.54
N TYR A 803 34.79 -50.61 84.88
CA TYR A 803 34.68 -51.13 86.23
C TYR A 803 35.94 -51.90 86.63
N GLU A 804 36.52 -52.68 85.72
CA GLU A 804 37.77 -53.40 85.93
C GLU A 804 38.93 -52.42 86.16
N LYS A 805 39.05 -51.37 85.33
CA LYS A 805 40.02 -50.27 85.55
C LYS A 805 39.82 -49.54 86.89
N ARG A 806 38.63 -49.64 87.49
CA ARG A 806 38.29 -49.04 88.80
C ARG A 806 38.25 -50.04 89.94
N ASN A 807 38.63 -51.31 89.72
CA ASN A 807 38.56 -52.41 90.69
C ASN A 807 37.16 -52.58 91.33
N LEU A 808 36.09 -52.39 90.54
CA LEU A 808 34.71 -52.51 91.00
C LEU A 808 34.10 -53.86 90.62
N ILE A 809 33.33 -54.45 91.55
CA ILE A 809 32.60 -55.70 91.32
C ILE A 809 31.48 -55.49 90.29
N THR A 810 31.53 -56.28 89.21
CA THR A 810 30.58 -56.22 88.08
C THR A 810 29.46 -57.25 88.17
N CYS A 811 29.68 -58.39 88.83
CA CYS A 811 28.66 -59.40 89.04
C CYS A 811 27.54 -58.89 89.95
N LYS A 812 26.33 -58.73 89.40
CA LYS A 812 25.17 -58.25 90.14
C LYS A 812 24.74 -59.21 91.26
N ILE A 813 25.00 -60.52 91.10
CA ILE A 813 24.66 -61.55 92.08
C ILE A 813 25.58 -61.39 93.31
N CYS A 814 26.90 -61.37 93.12
CA CYS A 814 27.87 -61.12 94.21
C CYS A 814 27.65 -59.77 94.89
N LYS A 815 27.35 -58.71 94.10
CA LYS A 815 27.01 -57.38 94.65
C LYS A 815 25.72 -57.40 95.48
N GLY A 816 24.74 -58.22 95.11
CA GLY A 816 23.49 -58.41 95.86
C GLY A 816 23.68 -59.19 97.16
N LEU A 817 24.50 -60.25 97.13
CA LEU A 817 24.85 -61.04 98.32
C LEU A 817 25.60 -60.20 99.36
N ARG A 818 26.58 -59.40 98.93
CA ARG A 818 27.32 -58.50 99.84
C ARG A 818 26.42 -57.46 100.52
N ARG A 819 25.47 -56.87 99.78
CA ARG A 819 24.47 -55.95 100.36
C ARG A 819 23.52 -56.64 101.36
N LYS A 820 23.18 -57.92 101.14
CA LYS A 820 22.39 -58.70 102.11
C LYS A 820 23.20 -59.05 103.36
N GLN A 821 24.50 -59.34 103.23
CA GLN A 821 25.40 -59.56 104.37
C GLN A 821 25.65 -58.27 105.17
N GLU A 822 25.78 -57.11 104.52
CA GLU A 822 25.96 -55.81 105.18
C GLU A 822 24.70 -55.33 105.94
N HIS A 823 23.49 -55.83 105.62
CA HIS A 823 22.24 -55.46 106.28
C HIS A 823 21.70 -56.45 107.31
N PHE A 824 22.24 -57.68 107.39
CA PHE A 824 21.89 -58.65 108.43
C PHE A 824 23.03 -58.76 109.45
N VAL A 825 23.05 -57.84 110.41
CA VAL A 825 23.75 -58.05 111.69
C VAL A 825 22.83 -58.90 112.57
N GLN A 826 23.25 -60.14 112.87
CA GLN A 826 22.63 -60.99 113.89
C GLN A 826 22.91 -60.42 115.30
N PHE A 827 21.86 -60.37 116.12
CA PHE A 827 21.90 -60.10 117.56
C PHE A 827 22.53 -61.27 118.34
N ALA A 828 23.30 -60.96 119.39
CA ALA A 828 23.38 -61.81 120.58
C ALA A 828 22.04 -61.71 121.36
N LYS A 829 21.59 -62.79 122.01
CA LYS A 829 20.41 -62.80 122.92
C LYS A 829 20.84 -63.01 124.38
N ILE A 830 20.38 -62.19 125.33
CA ILE A 830 20.03 -62.57 126.73
C ILE A 830 18.87 -61.67 127.22
N ASN A 831 18.07 -62.20 128.16
CA ASN A 831 17.27 -61.51 129.18
C ASN A 831 17.90 -60.22 129.74
#